data_AF-A0A673WUG5-F1
#
_entry.id   AF-A0A673WUG5-F1
#
_cell.length_a   1.000
_cell.length_b   1.000
_cell.length_c   1.000
_cell.angle_alpha   90.00
_cell.angle_beta   90.00
_cell.angle_gamma   90.00
#
_symmetry.space_group_name_H-M   'P 1'
#
loop_
_entity.id
_entity.type
_entity.pdbx_description
1 polymer ?
#
loop_
_entity_poly.entity_id
_entity_poly.type
_entity_poly.pdbx_seq_one_letter_code
_entity_poly.pdbx_strand_id
1 'polypeptide(L)'
;PTFWTREDLYSVILILTKYYHVDSSKVLESSLWRSSDYGTTYTKLNLMPGTTIVVSNFYICPTNKKKVGGGILPSTHLMSSATKYNLFNLYLRCVCVCVCVCVCVCVCVCPIYFHIVDVIVLMFFPPRFSIDEGRTWTIHNFTSTSVFVDGLLSEPGDETLVMTVFGHISYRSDWELVKVDFRQSFPRQCTEGDYDSWKLTDLQGEKCIMGQERSFRKRKDTAFCIKGRSYTSALTTKPCQCSEKDFNCDYGFERAQSLKTEGDRCFADFWHDPDSPPDNCHQGHNFESSTGYRKVVSNLCEGGVNKQQSGKQHTCPLLPPRGLQLGIKGQMLAVAPGDDITFIVHQEQGDTSSTKYQVDLGDGMRAIYQNLTVTDEPIQHRYKQQGVYRVTVKAENMAGHDQATIYIQVTAPLQEVHLEVVPIAGINQEVNLTAVVLPFEANLTVFYWWIGDNLQPKMSLGNSLITRFPEEGEVSVTVQASNGRSMVQDTKNVHVYDRFQVIPLAFSSNLDRFNPNIPEWREDVGQVVTKILTKITGIPQVSLVTMVKRGLPTTADLYVLPPESQRAKRSVFVDKRIPAIKQAFNDNNVSFIVRGGLQVLVKLADPNGGVAGPGVWALAVIFLISLLATGSFILYKFKRKLPGRNVYAQMHNEKEQEMTSPVNHSEDTQHIIQGEEFIDDDLDSQTLGNHSGVVLSINSRELHSYLTS
;
A
#
# COMPACT_ATOMS: atom_id res chain seq x y z
N PRO A 1 -8.28 -6.64 -54.36
CA PRO A 1 -6.93 -6.21 -53.95
C PRO A 1 -6.90 -5.81 -52.46
N THR A 2 -6.66 -6.79 -51.59
CA THR A 2 -5.84 -6.71 -50.37
C THR A 2 -5.91 -8.07 -49.68
N PHE A 3 -4.72 -8.59 -49.39
CA PHE A 3 -4.46 -9.89 -48.78
C PHE A 3 -4.97 -9.94 -47.34
N TRP A 4 -5.63 -11.03 -46.95
CA TRP A 4 -5.68 -11.43 -45.54
C TRP A 4 -4.67 -12.57 -45.35
N THR A 5 -3.45 -12.20 -44.97
CA THR A 5 -2.41 -13.13 -44.54
C THR A 5 -2.69 -13.59 -43.11
N ARG A 6 -3.06 -14.87 -43.01
CA ARG A 6 -2.94 -15.81 -41.90
C ARG A 6 -2.05 -15.38 -40.73
N GLU A 7 -2.67 -15.07 -39.58
CA GLU A 7 -2.02 -14.92 -38.26
C GLU A 7 -2.10 -16.23 -37.45
N ASP A 8 -0.93 -16.74 -37.07
CA ASP A 8 -0.53 -17.15 -35.72
C ASP A 8 -1.36 -18.16 -34.88
N LEU A 9 -0.92 -19.43 -34.91
CA LEU A 9 -1.13 -20.41 -33.83
C LEU A 9 0.20 -20.60 -33.08
N TYR A 10 0.40 -19.87 -31.99
CA TYR A 10 1.55 -20.04 -31.09
C TYR A 10 1.26 -21.12 -30.02
N SER A 11 2.20 -22.04 -29.83
CA SER A 11 2.26 -22.92 -28.66
C SER A 11 2.59 -22.08 -27.42
N VAL A 12 1.77 -22.14 -26.37
CA VAL A 12 1.98 -21.38 -25.13
C VAL A 12 2.23 -22.35 -23.96
N ILE A 13 3.33 -22.17 -23.23
CA ILE A 13 3.65 -22.91 -22.01
C ILE A 13 3.13 -22.12 -20.82
N LEU A 14 2.34 -22.77 -19.95
CA LEU A 14 1.80 -22.18 -18.73
C LEU A 14 2.37 -22.89 -17.50
N ILE A 15 2.92 -22.14 -16.55
CA ILE A 15 3.47 -22.67 -15.28
C ILE A 15 2.77 -22.04 -14.10
N LEU A 16 2.27 -22.87 -13.18
CA LEU A 16 1.71 -22.43 -11.91
C LEU A 16 2.76 -22.57 -10.81
N THR A 17 3.18 -21.44 -10.21
CA THR A 17 4.06 -21.45 -9.04
C THR A 17 3.25 -21.17 -7.78
N LYS A 18 3.58 -21.87 -6.69
CA LYS A 18 2.97 -21.68 -5.36
C LYS A 18 4.05 -21.32 -4.35
N TYR A 19 3.91 -20.19 -3.68
CA TYR A 19 4.79 -19.79 -2.59
C TYR A 19 4.29 -20.41 -1.28
N TYR A 20 5.11 -21.26 -0.67
CA TYR A 20 4.76 -22.05 0.50
C TYR A 20 5.57 -21.59 1.70
N HIS A 21 4.88 -21.21 2.78
CA HIS A 21 5.53 -20.79 4.02
C HIS A 21 5.75 -22.02 4.91
N VAL A 22 7.02 -22.37 5.14
CA VAL A 22 7.42 -23.67 5.70
C VAL A 22 6.91 -23.86 7.13
N ASP A 23 6.92 -22.82 7.96
CA ASP A 23 6.56 -22.94 9.39
C ASP A 23 5.05 -22.96 9.65
N SER A 24 4.26 -22.37 8.76
CA SER A 24 2.80 -22.28 8.93
C SER A 24 2.03 -23.31 8.11
N SER A 25 2.75 -24.10 7.30
CA SER A 25 2.20 -25.12 6.40
C SER A 25 1.11 -24.62 5.44
N LYS A 26 1.13 -23.32 5.09
CA LYS A 26 0.14 -22.67 4.21
C LYS A 26 0.79 -22.13 2.92
N VAL A 27 0.04 -22.20 1.83
CA VAL A 27 0.38 -21.53 0.55
C VAL A 27 -0.05 -20.07 0.68
N LEU A 28 0.89 -19.13 0.54
CA LEU A 28 0.64 -17.70 0.68
C LEU A 28 0.23 -17.05 -0.65
N GLU A 29 0.81 -17.48 -1.77
CA GLU A 29 0.49 -16.94 -3.10
C GLU A 29 0.57 -18.04 -4.16
N SER A 30 -0.30 -17.96 -5.18
CA SER A 30 -0.21 -18.78 -6.39
C SER A 30 -0.17 -17.86 -7.61
N SER A 31 0.83 -18.03 -8.46
CA SER A 31 1.05 -17.19 -9.64
C SER A 31 1.08 -18.04 -10.91
N LEU A 32 0.42 -17.57 -11.97
CA LEU A 32 0.41 -18.22 -13.28
C LEU A 32 1.35 -17.48 -14.24
N TRP A 33 2.21 -18.21 -14.93
CA TRP A 33 3.24 -17.68 -15.81
C TRP A 33 3.06 -18.22 -17.21
N ARG A 34 3.29 -17.38 -18.21
CA ARG A 34 3.14 -17.69 -19.63
C ARG A 34 4.46 -17.51 -20.37
N SER A 35 4.82 -18.50 -21.18
CA SER A 35 5.90 -18.43 -22.16
C SER A 35 5.33 -18.72 -23.55
N SER A 36 5.62 -17.84 -24.51
CA SER A 36 5.25 -18.00 -25.93
C SER A 36 6.45 -18.39 -26.81
N ASP A 37 7.61 -18.61 -26.20
CA ASP A 37 8.90 -18.89 -26.83
C ASP A 37 9.46 -20.25 -26.41
N TYR A 38 8.57 -21.20 -26.10
CA TYR A 38 8.93 -22.58 -25.70
C TYR A 38 9.80 -22.68 -24.43
N GLY A 39 9.65 -21.71 -23.52
CA GLY A 39 10.21 -21.76 -22.17
C GLY A 39 11.51 -20.98 -21.99
N THR A 40 11.91 -20.14 -22.96
CA THR A 40 13.07 -19.26 -22.81
C THR A 40 12.77 -18.01 -21.99
N THR A 41 11.55 -17.47 -22.04
CA THR A 41 11.12 -16.34 -21.19
C THR A 41 9.70 -16.55 -20.67
N TYR A 42 9.48 -16.17 -19.40
CA TYR A 42 8.19 -16.31 -18.73
C TYR A 42 7.68 -14.96 -18.26
N THR A 43 6.42 -14.67 -18.57
CA THR A 43 5.71 -13.45 -18.16
C THR A 43 4.62 -13.80 -17.15
N LYS A 44 4.53 -13.06 -16.03
CA LYS A 44 3.50 -13.27 -15.01
C LYS A 44 2.15 -12.82 -15.55
N LEU A 45 1.15 -13.69 -15.55
CA LEU A 45 -0.21 -13.36 -15.95
C LEU A 45 -0.96 -12.75 -14.76
N ASN A 46 -1.24 -11.45 -14.83
CA ASN A 46 -2.12 -10.77 -13.87
C ASN A 46 -3.57 -11.03 -14.26
N LEU A 47 -4.20 -12.02 -13.62
CA LEU A 47 -5.60 -12.38 -13.85
C LEU A 47 -6.51 -11.35 -13.17
N MET A 48 -7.27 -10.57 -13.95
CA MET A 48 -8.32 -9.72 -13.39
C MET A 48 -9.52 -10.56 -12.92
N PRO A 49 -10.15 -10.26 -11.78
CA PRO A 49 -11.30 -11.02 -11.30
C PRO A 49 -12.50 -10.86 -12.25
N GLY A 50 -13.02 -11.96 -12.79
CA GLY A 50 -14.27 -11.99 -13.56
C GLY A 50 -14.18 -12.58 -14.98
N THR A 51 -12.98 -12.79 -15.52
CA THR A 51 -12.80 -13.40 -16.85
C THR A 51 -12.59 -14.90 -16.74
N THR A 52 -13.55 -15.71 -17.19
CA THR A 52 -13.41 -17.18 -17.26
C THR A 52 -12.50 -17.57 -18.43
N ILE A 53 -11.27 -17.99 -18.11
CA ILE A 53 -10.36 -18.63 -19.06
C ILE A 53 -10.55 -20.14 -18.93
N VAL A 54 -11.04 -20.80 -19.99
CA VAL A 54 -11.15 -22.26 -20.05
C VAL A 54 -9.82 -22.82 -20.52
N VAL A 55 -9.06 -23.41 -19.60
CA VAL A 55 -7.79 -24.08 -19.90
C VAL A 55 -8.11 -25.47 -20.44
N SER A 56 -7.78 -25.74 -21.70
CA SER A 56 -8.16 -26.98 -22.40
C SER A 56 -7.26 -28.18 -22.10
N ASN A 57 -6.00 -27.98 -21.67
CA ASN A 57 -5.09 -29.05 -21.24
C ASN A 57 -4.00 -28.53 -20.27
N PHE A 58 -3.67 -29.28 -19.23
CA PHE A 58 -2.64 -28.97 -18.22
C PHE A 58 -1.73 -30.18 -18.01
N TYR A 59 -0.41 -30.02 -18.09
CA TYR A 59 0.56 -31.11 -17.89
C TYR A 59 1.40 -30.86 -16.63
N ILE A 60 1.39 -31.83 -15.71
CA ILE A 60 2.26 -31.86 -14.52
C ILE A 60 3.31 -32.94 -14.73
N CYS A 61 4.59 -32.59 -14.66
CA CYS A 61 5.68 -33.57 -14.69
C CYS A 61 5.81 -34.22 -13.29
N PRO A 62 5.65 -35.55 -13.11
CA PRO A 62 5.56 -36.17 -11.78
C PRO A 62 6.91 -36.48 -11.10
N THR A 63 8.05 -36.22 -11.75
CA THR A 63 9.37 -36.78 -11.35
C THR A 63 10.13 -35.99 -10.29
N ASN A 64 9.46 -35.31 -9.35
CA ASN A 64 10.17 -34.66 -8.23
C ASN A 64 9.72 -35.15 -6.85
N LYS A 65 10.08 -36.39 -6.53
CA LYS A 65 10.05 -36.92 -5.15
C LYS A 65 11.41 -36.78 -4.47
N LYS A 66 11.97 -35.56 -4.42
CA LYS A 66 12.93 -35.15 -3.37
C LYS A 66 13.06 -33.62 -3.31
N LYS A 67 12.73 -33.06 -2.14
CA LYS A 67 12.97 -31.67 -1.73
C LYS A 67 14.47 -31.34 -1.84
N VAL A 68 14.79 -30.24 -2.53
CA VAL A 68 16.01 -29.46 -2.28
C VAL A 68 15.56 -28.01 -2.16
N GLY A 69 15.79 -27.40 -0.99
CA GLY A 69 15.54 -26.00 -0.74
C GLY A 69 16.73 -25.13 -1.17
N GLY A 70 16.44 -23.86 -1.46
CA GLY A 70 17.43 -22.78 -1.43
C GLY A 70 17.63 -22.04 -2.75
N GLY A 71 17.27 -20.74 -2.74
CA GLY A 71 18.03 -19.68 -3.43
C GLY A 71 17.70 -19.42 -4.89
N ILE A 72 16.99 -18.32 -5.13
CA ILE A 72 16.97 -17.63 -6.43
C ILE A 72 18.30 -16.86 -6.55
N LEU A 73 19.11 -17.19 -7.56
CA LEU A 73 20.17 -16.33 -8.09
C LEU A 73 20.12 -16.43 -9.63
N PRO A 74 20.22 -15.32 -10.37
CA PRO A 74 20.12 -15.32 -11.81
C PRO A 74 21.44 -15.81 -12.38
N SER A 75 21.47 -17.04 -12.92
CA SER A 75 22.62 -17.51 -13.69
C SER A 75 22.21 -17.67 -15.14
N THR A 76 22.33 -16.57 -15.87
CA THR A 76 22.53 -16.59 -17.32
C THR A 76 23.89 -17.24 -17.60
N HIS A 77 23.98 -18.57 -17.55
CA HIS A 77 25.02 -19.41 -18.16
C HIS A 77 24.97 -20.85 -17.62
N LEU A 78 23.83 -21.55 -17.67
CA LEU A 78 23.82 -23.00 -17.40
C LEU A 78 22.60 -23.73 -17.99
N MET A 79 22.38 -23.58 -19.30
CA MET A 79 21.73 -24.63 -20.12
C MET A 79 22.42 -24.69 -21.50
N SER A 80 23.72 -24.97 -21.47
CA SER A 80 24.47 -25.41 -22.64
C SER A 80 25.27 -26.62 -22.20
N SER A 81 24.59 -27.76 -22.09
CA SER A 81 25.20 -29.09 -22.08
C SER A 81 24.09 -30.11 -22.28
N ALA A 82 23.47 -30.04 -23.45
CA ALA A 82 22.83 -31.19 -24.08
C ALA A 82 23.68 -31.57 -25.29
N THR A 83 24.95 -31.90 -25.04
CA THR A 83 25.84 -32.40 -26.09
C THR A 83 25.38 -33.80 -26.48
N LYS A 84 24.87 -33.94 -27.71
CA LYS A 84 24.83 -35.20 -28.47
C LYS A 84 24.19 -36.40 -27.76
N TYR A 85 23.06 -36.20 -27.10
CA TYR A 85 21.99 -37.18 -27.28
C TYR A 85 21.16 -36.66 -28.43
N ASN A 86 20.95 -37.48 -29.46
CA ASN A 86 19.91 -37.22 -30.45
C ASN A 86 18.56 -37.19 -29.69
N LEU A 87 18.22 -36.08 -29.04
CA LEU A 87 16.83 -35.67 -28.98
C LEU A 87 16.45 -35.49 -30.44
N PHE A 88 15.78 -36.49 -30.98
CA PHE A 88 15.25 -36.49 -32.33
C PHE A 88 14.60 -35.14 -32.58
N ASN A 89 15.17 -34.36 -33.51
CA ASN A 89 14.45 -33.29 -34.17
C ASN A 89 13.25 -33.95 -34.88
N LEU A 90 12.10 -33.98 -34.22
CA LEU A 90 10.87 -34.45 -34.83
C LEU A 90 10.32 -33.31 -35.70
N TYR A 91 10.70 -33.31 -36.97
CA TYR A 91 10.05 -32.46 -37.96
C TYR A 91 8.56 -32.83 -38.04
N LEU A 92 7.67 -31.88 -37.79
CA LEU A 92 6.27 -31.96 -38.22
C LEU A 92 6.27 -32.14 -39.75
N ARG A 93 6.02 -33.37 -40.25
CA ARG A 93 5.73 -33.59 -41.67
C ARG A 93 4.22 -33.51 -41.88
N CYS A 94 3.72 -32.35 -42.27
CA CYS A 94 2.38 -32.23 -42.87
C CYS A 94 2.44 -32.83 -44.29
N VAL A 95 1.73 -33.93 -44.53
CA VAL A 95 1.55 -34.47 -45.89
C VAL A 95 0.26 -33.89 -46.46
N CYS A 96 0.37 -32.94 -47.39
CA CYS A 96 -0.78 -32.45 -48.17
C CYS A 96 -1.02 -33.38 -49.37
N VAL A 97 -2.17 -34.05 -49.42
CA VAL A 97 -2.65 -34.74 -50.63
C VAL A 97 -3.67 -33.83 -51.32
N CYS A 98 -3.29 -33.23 -52.45
CA CYS A 98 -4.19 -32.39 -53.24
C CYS A 98 -5.01 -33.26 -54.19
N VAL A 99 -6.33 -33.37 -53.96
CA VAL A 99 -7.29 -33.79 -54.99
C VAL A 99 -8.35 -32.70 -55.10
N CYS A 100 -8.62 -32.29 -56.34
CA CYS A 100 -9.30 -31.07 -56.75
C CYS A 100 -10.76 -30.93 -56.25
N VAL A 101 -10.96 -30.58 -54.97
CA VAL A 101 -11.99 -29.64 -54.44
C VAL A 101 -11.45 -29.20 -53.07
N CYS A 102 -11.19 -27.92 -52.89
CA CYS A 102 -10.43 -27.37 -51.76
C CYS A 102 -11.13 -27.55 -50.39
N VAL A 103 -10.78 -28.62 -49.67
CA VAL A 103 -10.86 -28.71 -48.20
C VAL A 103 -9.51 -29.22 -47.70
N CYS A 104 -8.64 -28.34 -47.20
CA CYS A 104 -7.38 -28.74 -46.57
C CYS A 104 -7.67 -29.18 -45.13
N VAL A 105 -7.66 -30.49 -44.87
CA VAL A 105 -7.68 -31.01 -43.49
C VAL A 105 -6.22 -31.12 -43.02
N CYS A 106 -5.78 -30.16 -42.19
CA CYS A 106 -4.52 -30.28 -41.45
C CYS A 106 -4.77 -31.11 -40.19
N VAL A 107 -4.24 -32.33 -40.11
CA VAL A 107 -4.25 -33.10 -38.87
C VAL A 107 -2.94 -32.82 -38.11
N CYS A 108 -3.01 -31.98 -37.08
CA CYS A 108 -1.90 -31.81 -36.13
C CYS A 108 -1.93 -33.01 -35.15
N VAL A 109 -1.00 -33.94 -35.31
CA VAL A 109 -0.88 -35.10 -34.41
C VAL A 109 0.25 -34.81 -33.42
N CYS A 110 -0.07 -34.73 -32.12
CA CYS A 110 0.92 -34.60 -31.05
C CYS A 110 1.33 -36.01 -30.60
N PRO A 111 2.56 -36.49 -30.87
CA PRO A 111 3.00 -37.79 -30.41
C PRO A 111 3.24 -37.76 -28.89
N ILE A 112 2.71 -38.74 -28.17
CA ILE A 112 2.94 -38.88 -26.72
C ILE A 112 4.23 -39.69 -26.52
N TYR A 113 5.23 -39.08 -25.88
CA TYR A 113 6.47 -39.74 -25.47
C TYR A 113 6.37 -40.22 -24.03
N PHE A 114 6.66 -41.49 -23.80
CA PHE A 114 6.65 -42.07 -22.46
C PHE A 114 7.87 -42.96 -22.25
N HIS A 115 8.59 -42.74 -21.16
CA HIS A 115 9.81 -43.48 -20.83
C HIS A 115 9.52 -44.42 -19.66
N ILE A 116 9.63 -45.72 -19.88
CA ILE A 116 9.45 -46.74 -18.85
C ILE A 116 10.75 -47.52 -18.72
N VAL A 117 11.55 -47.16 -17.71
CA VAL A 117 12.84 -47.77 -17.37
C VAL A 117 13.85 -47.80 -18.54
N ASP A 118 13.68 -48.74 -19.47
CA ASP A 118 14.57 -49.06 -20.58
C ASP A 118 13.87 -49.06 -21.95
N VAL A 119 12.57 -48.74 -21.97
CA VAL A 119 11.74 -48.71 -23.18
C VAL A 119 11.17 -47.31 -23.36
N ILE A 120 11.40 -46.76 -24.54
CA ILE A 120 10.77 -45.51 -24.97
C ILE A 120 9.57 -45.88 -25.82
N VAL A 121 8.39 -45.48 -25.39
CA VAL A 121 7.15 -45.67 -26.14
C VAL A 121 6.76 -44.35 -26.80
N LEU A 122 6.46 -44.43 -28.08
CA LEU A 122 5.91 -43.36 -28.89
C LEU A 122 4.50 -43.74 -29.32
N MET A 123 3.52 -43.05 -28.76
CA MET A 123 2.13 -43.25 -29.15
C MET A 123 1.80 -42.35 -30.34
N PHE A 124 1.94 -42.94 -31.53
CA PHE A 124 1.56 -42.40 -32.83
C PHE A 124 0.73 -43.46 -33.57
N PHE A 125 0.01 -43.15 -34.65
CA PHE A 125 -0.69 -44.18 -35.43
C PHE A 125 0.16 -44.53 -36.67
N PRO A 126 0.79 -45.72 -36.74
CA PRO A 126 0.72 -46.86 -35.82
C PRO A 126 1.69 -46.75 -34.61
N PRO A 127 1.37 -47.38 -33.45
CA PRO A 127 2.14 -47.22 -32.21
C PRO A 127 3.56 -47.75 -32.35
N ARG A 128 4.53 -47.10 -31.71
CA ARG A 128 5.94 -47.49 -31.78
C ARG A 128 6.59 -47.60 -30.42
N PHE A 129 7.58 -48.47 -30.30
CA PHE A 129 8.46 -48.52 -29.14
C PHE A 129 9.92 -48.73 -29.55
N SER A 130 10.84 -48.24 -28.72
CA SER A 130 12.29 -48.35 -28.86
C SER A 130 12.90 -48.89 -27.58
N ILE A 131 13.91 -49.75 -27.71
CA ILE A 131 14.61 -50.41 -26.61
C ILE A 131 16.11 -50.04 -26.56
N ASP A 132 16.55 -49.16 -27.46
CA ASP A 132 17.93 -48.75 -27.69
C ASP A 132 18.10 -47.22 -27.60
N GLU A 133 17.46 -46.62 -26.60
CA GLU A 133 17.48 -45.17 -26.32
C GLU A 133 17.00 -44.31 -27.51
N GLY A 134 16.04 -44.84 -28.29
CA GLY A 134 15.39 -44.12 -29.38
C GLY A 134 16.06 -44.30 -30.73
N ARG A 135 17.15 -45.07 -30.85
CA ARG A 135 17.88 -45.22 -32.11
C ARG A 135 17.10 -46.00 -33.17
N THR A 136 16.40 -47.06 -32.77
CA THR A 136 15.52 -47.84 -33.63
C THR A 136 14.12 -47.96 -33.04
N TRP A 137 13.11 -47.98 -33.91
CA TRP A 137 11.70 -47.99 -33.53
C TRP A 137 10.99 -49.18 -34.17
N THR A 138 10.22 -49.89 -33.36
CA THR A 138 9.42 -51.05 -33.79
C THR A 138 7.94 -50.74 -33.66
N ILE A 139 7.15 -51.14 -34.65
CA ILE A 139 5.70 -50.91 -34.69
C ILE A 139 4.98 -52.09 -34.05
N HIS A 140 4.06 -51.84 -33.12
CA HIS A 140 3.27 -52.89 -32.49
C HIS A 140 1.82 -52.46 -32.26
N ASN A 141 0.87 -53.33 -32.63
CA ASN A 141 -0.54 -53.06 -32.45
C ASN A 141 -0.95 -53.50 -31.03
N PHE A 142 -1.10 -52.54 -30.12
CA PHE A 142 -1.46 -52.81 -28.72
C PHE A 142 -2.91 -53.26 -28.52
N THR A 143 -3.81 -52.95 -29.46
CA THR A 143 -5.23 -53.33 -29.43
C THR A 143 -5.72 -53.59 -30.85
N SER A 144 -6.73 -54.46 -30.99
CA SER A 144 -7.43 -54.73 -32.25
C SER A 144 -8.45 -53.65 -32.62
N THR A 145 -8.95 -52.90 -31.63
CA THR A 145 -9.92 -51.82 -31.79
C THR A 145 -9.21 -50.47 -31.81
N SER A 146 -9.68 -49.50 -32.60
CA SER A 146 -9.14 -48.14 -32.57
C SER A 146 -9.59 -47.44 -31.28
N VAL A 147 -8.63 -47.00 -30.45
CA VAL A 147 -8.89 -46.31 -29.18
C VAL A 147 -8.35 -44.88 -29.26
N PHE A 148 -9.15 -43.91 -28.84
CA PHE A 148 -8.70 -42.54 -28.58
C PHE A 148 -7.94 -42.51 -27.27
N VAL A 149 -6.66 -42.16 -27.34
CA VAL A 149 -5.73 -42.21 -26.21
C VAL A 149 -5.86 -40.95 -25.38
N ASP A 150 -6.27 -41.09 -24.12
CA ASP A 150 -6.34 -39.96 -23.18
C ASP A 150 -5.05 -39.84 -22.36
N GLY A 151 -4.37 -40.96 -22.07
CA GLY A 151 -3.08 -40.92 -21.38
C GLY A 151 -2.39 -42.26 -21.17
N LEU A 152 -1.20 -42.18 -20.54
CA LEU A 152 -0.30 -43.29 -20.25
C LEU A 152 0.11 -43.26 -18.78
N LEU A 153 0.14 -44.42 -18.13
CA LEU A 153 0.60 -44.59 -16.77
C LEU A 153 1.63 -45.72 -16.68
N SER A 154 2.62 -45.57 -15.81
CA SER A 154 3.54 -46.62 -15.38
C SER A 154 3.25 -47.00 -13.94
N GLU A 155 3.65 -48.21 -13.55
CA GLU A 155 3.63 -48.62 -12.16
C GLU A 155 4.61 -47.75 -11.34
N PRO A 156 4.21 -47.26 -10.15
CA PRO A 156 5.08 -46.46 -9.31
C PRO A 156 6.32 -47.25 -8.87
N GLY A 157 7.49 -46.66 -9.03
CA GLY A 157 8.77 -47.26 -8.63
C GLY A 157 9.79 -47.32 -9.77
N ASP A 158 9.40 -47.05 -11.03
CA ASP A 158 10.31 -47.07 -12.20
C ASP A 158 11.16 -48.35 -12.29
N GLU A 159 10.59 -49.47 -11.86
CA GLU A 159 11.24 -50.79 -11.76
C GLU A 159 10.57 -51.83 -12.66
N THR A 160 9.34 -51.58 -13.11
CA THR A 160 8.58 -52.52 -13.91
C THR A 160 8.39 -52.00 -15.33
N LEU A 161 8.32 -52.93 -16.27
CA LEU A 161 8.15 -52.64 -17.69
C LEU A 161 6.66 -52.74 -18.09
N VAL A 162 5.77 -52.42 -17.15
CA VAL A 162 4.32 -52.47 -17.33
C VAL A 162 3.81 -51.06 -17.55
N MET A 163 3.17 -50.87 -18.69
CA MET A 163 2.49 -49.65 -19.08
C MET A 163 0.98 -49.89 -19.06
N THR A 164 0.22 -48.89 -18.65
CA THR A 164 -1.23 -48.87 -18.86
C THR A 164 -1.58 -47.70 -19.74
N VAL A 165 -2.15 -48.00 -20.90
CA VAL A 165 -2.80 -47.03 -21.78
C VAL A 165 -4.26 -46.94 -21.34
N PHE A 166 -4.79 -45.73 -21.18
CA PHE A 166 -6.21 -45.54 -20.94
C PHE A 166 -6.81 -44.55 -21.94
N GLY A 167 -8.04 -44.82 -22.35
CA GLY A 167 -8.72 -44.06 -23.38
C GLY A 167 -10.15 -44.54 -23.61
N HIS A 168 -10.75 -44.07 -24.71
CA HIS A 168 -12.12 -44.39 -25.09
C HIS A 168 -12.21 -44.89 -26.54
N ILE A 169 -13.05 -45.90 -26.80
CA ILE A 169 -13.19 -46.51 -28.14
C ILE A 169 -13.89 -45.54 -29.12
N SER A 170 -14.79 -44.69 -28.61
CA SER A 170 -15.46 -43.63 -29.36
C SER A 170 -15.85 -42.47 -28.45
N TYR A 171 -16.20 -41.32 -29.03
CA TYR A 171 -16.55 -40.07 -28.31
C TYR A 171 -17.70 -40.21 -27.29
N ARG A 172 -18.45 -41.33 -27.30
CA ARG A 172 -19.56 -41.64 -26.37
C ARG A 172 -19.44 -43.02 -25.71
N SER A 173 -18.26 -43.65 -25.74
CA SER A 173 -18.05 -45.03 -25.28
C SER A 173 -17.53 -45.16 -23.86
N ASP A 174 -17.60 -46.38 -23.35
CA ASP A 174 -16.95 -46.85 -22.13
C ASP A 174 -15.43 -46.70 -22.20
N TRP A 175 -14.82 -46.53 -21.03
CA TRP A 175 -13.37 -46.48 -20.86
C TRP A 175 -12.75 -47.84 -21.17
N GLU A 176 -11.66 -47.85 -21.93
CA GLU A 176 -10.83 -49.02 -22.18
C GLU A 176 -9.44 -48.79 -21.59
N LEU A 177 -8.95 -49.80 -20.86
CA LEU A 177 -7.59 -49.81 -20.32
C LEU A 177 -6.82 -50.95 -20.99
N VAL A 178 -5.73 -50.61 -21.67
CA VAL A 178 -4.83 -51.58 -22.29
C VAL A 178 -3.55 -51.65 -21.46
N LYS A 179 -3.37 -52.78 -20.77
CA LYS A 179 -2.14 -53.10 -20.05
C LYS A 179 -1.14 -53.73 -21.01
N VAL A 180 -0.03 -53.04 -21.24
CA VAL A 180 1.09 -53.53 -22.05
C VAL A 180 2.21 -53.97 -21.12
N ASP A 181 2.65 -55.21 -21.27
CA ASP A 181 3.71 -55.80 -20.46
C ASP A 181 4.93 -56.13 -21.31
N PHE A 182 5.97 -55.30 -21.22
CA PHE A 182 7.21 -55.50 -21.98
C PHE A 182 8.17 -56.49 -21.31
N ARG A 183 7.84 -57.09 -20.15
CA ARG A 183 8.73 -58.06 -19.47
C ARG A 183 9.06 -59.27 -20.33
N GLN A 184 8.15 -59.68 -21.22
CA GLN A 184 8.38 -60.81 -22.13
C GLN A 184 9.51 -60.55 -23.13
N SER A 185 9.78 -59.28 -23.47
CA SER A 185 10.86 -58.89 -24.38
C SER A 185 12.23 -58.90 -23.71
N PHE A 186 12.29 -58.98 -22.38
CA PHE A 186 13.51 -58.95 -21.59
C PHE A 186 13.55 -60.18 -20.67
N PRO A 187 14.03 -61.34 -21.18
CA PRO A 187 13.84 -62.63 -20.52
C PRO A 187 14.68 -62.82 -19.25
N ARG A 188 15.62 -61.93 -18.96
CA ARG A 188 16.56 -62.05 -17.83
C ARG A 188 16.87 -60.70 -17.19
N GLN A 189 17.35 -60.77 -15.95
CA GLN A 189 17.92 -59.62 -15.26
C GLN A 189 19.30 -59.28 -15.82
N CYS A 190 19.64 -57.98 -15.84
CA CYS A 190 20.97 -57.55 -16.23
C CYS A 190 22.01 -57.95 -15.18
N THR A 191 23.17 -58.39 -15.67
CA THR A 191 24.38 -58.69 -14.91
C THR A 191 25.43 -57.61 -15.16
N GLU A 192 26.51 -57.57 -14.37
CA GLU A 192 27.59 -56.58 -14.54
C GLU A 192 28.22 -56.60 -15.95
N GLY A 193 28.22 -57.75 -16.64
CA GLY A 193 28.76 -57.88 -18.01
C GLY A 193 27.90 -57.22 -19.11
N ASP A 194 26.66 -56.83 -18.79
CA ASP A 194 25.70 -56.25 -19.72
C ASP A 194 25.80 -54.72 -19.83
N TYR A 195 26.71 -54.11 -19.06
CA TYR A 195 26.89 -52.67 -19.02
C TYR A 195 28.25 -52.25 -19.60
N ASP A 196 28.24 -51.13 -20.30
CA ASP A 196 29.42 -50.35 -20.66
C ASP A 196 29.60 -49.19 -19.65
N SER A 197 30.85 -48.80 -19.41
CA SER A 197 31.15 -47.61 -18.61
C SER A 197 31.05 -46.35 -19.47
N TRP A 198 30.16 -45.43 -19.11
CA TRP A 198 30.05 -44.10 -19.71
C TRP A 198 30.61 -43.06 -18.75
N LYS A 199 31.62 -42.29 -19.17
CA LYS A 199 32.20 -41.22 -18.38
C LYS A 199 31.46 -39.91 -18.64
N LEU A 200 31.10 -39.21 -17.58
CA LEU A 200 30.49 -37.89 -17.69
C LEU A 200 31.58 -36.87 -18.06
N THR A 201 31.36 -36.12 -19.13
CA THR A 201 32.20 -35.02 -19.57
C THR A 201 31.35 -33.80 -19.90
N ASP A 202 31.93 -32.62 -19.81
CA ASP A 202 31.29 -31.39 -20.30
C ASP A 202 31.38 -31.27 -21.84
N LEU A 203 31.00 -30.11 -22.38
CA LEU A 203 31.09 -29.77 -23.80
C LEU A 203 32.54 -29.71 -24.31
N GLN A 204 33.48 -29.38 -23.44
CA GLN A 204 34.90 -29.21 -23.73
C GLN A 204 35.68 -30.52 -23.56
N GLY A 205 35.04 -31.57 -23.03
CA GLY A 205 35.64 -32.88 -22.77
C GLY A 205 36.29 -33.00 -21.38
N GLU A 206 36.09 -32.02 -20.50
CA GLU A 206 36.58 -32.07 -19.12
C GLU A 206 35.81 -33.11 -18.31
N LYS A 207 36.57 -33.91 -17.55
CA LYS A 207 36.05 -35.01 -16.75
C LYS A 207 35.73 -34.61 -15.32
N CYS A 208 36.32 -33.51 -14.85
CA CYS A 208 36.18 -33.06 -13.48
C CYS A 208 35.04 -32.05 -13.37
N ILE A 209 33.87 -32.53 -12.96
CA ILE A 209 32.67 -31.70 -12.82
C ILE A 209 32.30 -31.67 -11.34
N MET A 210 32.19 -30.47 -10.76
CA MET A 210 31.97 -30.27 -9.32
C MET A 210 33.03 -30.95 -8.44
N GLY A 211 34.29 -30.95 -8.91
CA GLY A 211 35.42 -31.54 -8.19
C GLY A 211 35.44 -33.07 -8.20
N GLN A 212 34.66 -33.73 -9.05
CA GLN A 212 34.65 -35.20 -9.15
C GLN A 212 34.60 -35.68 -10.60
N GLU A 213 35.37 -36.74 -10.89
CA GLU A 213 35.16 -37.58 -12.07
C GLU A 213 34.07 -38.60 -11.77
N ARG A 214 32.98 -38.57 -12.55
CA ARG A 214 31.85 -39.49 -12.43
C ARG A 214 31.76 -40.39 -13.64
N SER A 215 31.57 -41.67 -13.37
CA SER A 215 31.28 -42.68 -14.39
C SER A 215 29.97 -43.39 -14.06
N PHE A 216 29.18 -43.62 -15.09
CA PHE A 216 27.89 -44.25 -15.01
C PHE A 216 27.88 -45.56 -15.80
N ARG A 217 26.98 -46.46 -15.42
CA ARG A 217 26.68 -47.68 -16.17
C ARG A 217 25.69 -47.35 -17.27
N LYS A 218 26.00 -47.78 -18.49
CA LYS A 218 25.11 -47.72 -19.64
C LYS A 218 24.85 -49.14 -20.13
N ARG A 219 23.59 -49.52 -20.35
CA ARG A 219 23.28 -50.87 -20.88
C ARG A 219 23.81 -50.98 -22.31
N LYS A 220 24.46 -52.09 -22.64
CA LYS A 220 24.90 -52.39 -24.01
C LYS A 220 23.70 -52.48 -24.95
N ASP A 221 23.85 -51.99 -26.17
CA ASP A 221 22.82 -52.09 -27.20
C ASP A 221 22.48 -53.55 -27.56
N THR A 222 23.42 -54.48 -27.33
CA THR A 222 23.25 -55.92 -27.56
C THR A 222 22.69 -56.69 -26.37
N ALA A 223 22.48 -56.03 -25.22
CA ALA A 223 22.04 -56.68 -23.99
C ALA A 223 20.54 -56.44 -23.73
N PHE A 224 19.72 -57.45 -24.04
CA PHE A 224 18.28 -57.46 -23.76
C PHE A 224 18.00 -58.01 -22.36
N CYS A 225 18.11 -57.14 -21.36
CA CYS A 225 17.88 -57.48 -19.96
C CYS A 225 17.20 -56.33 -19.18
N ILE A 226 16.57 -56.66 -18.05
CA ILE A 226 15.89 -55.68 -17.16
C ILE A 226 16.87 -55.12 -16.14
N LYS A 227 16.96 -53.79 -16.01
CA LYS A 227 17.63 -53.11 -14.89
C LYS A 227 16.87 -53.41 -13.60
N GLY A 228 17.50 -54.11 -12.66
CA GLY A 228 16.86 -54.55 -11.43
C GLY A 228 16.66 -53.48 -10.36
N ARG A 229 15.94 -53.84 -9.29
CA ARG A 229 15.68 -52.98 -8.11
C ARG A 229 16.94 -52.43 -7.43
N SER A 230 18.06 -53.17 -7.52
CA SER A 230 19.35 -52.78 -6.95
C SER A 230 20.25 -52.06 -7.95
N TYR A 231 19.71 -51.54 -9.05
CA TYR A 231 20.50 -50.85 -10.07
C TYR A 231 21.04 -49.51 -9.55
N THR A 232 22.35 -49.41 -9.44
CA THR A 232 23.04 -48.15 -9.20
C THR A 232 23.62 -47.63 -10.50
N SER A 233 23.16 -46.45 -10.93
CA SER A 233 23.65 -45.82 -12.16
C SER A 233 25.10 -45.36 -12.04
N ALA A 234 25.54 -44.91 -10.86
CA ALA A 234 26.91 -44.47 -10.60
C ALA A 234 27.83 -45.67 -10.35
N LEU A 235 28.90 -45.78 -11.15
CA LEU A 235 29.91 -46.84 -11.08
C LEU A 235 31.12 -46.42 -10.24
N THR A 236 31.63 -45.22 -10.47
CA THR A 236 32.82 -44.72 -9.76
C THR A 236 32.77 -43.22 -9.68
N THR A 237 33.08 -42.71 -8.48
CA THR A 237 33.27 -41.31 -8.17
C THR A 237 34.70 -41.14 -7.67
N LYS A 238 35.52 -40.35 -8.36
CA LYS A 238 36.89 -40.03 -7.93
C LYS A 238 37.00 -38.52 -7.68
N PRO A 239 37.49 -38.07 -6.51
CA PRO A 239 37.71 -36.66 -6.27
C PRO A 239 38.87 -36.13 -7.14
N CYS A 240 38.74 -34.89 -7.59
CA CYS A 240 39.80 -34.17 -8.30
C CYS A 240 40.53 -33.20 -7.38
N GLN A 241 41.69 -32.71 -7.83
CA GLN A 241 42.36 -31.57 -7.22
C GLN A 241 41.57 -30.28 -7.47
N CYS A 242 41.49 -29.39 -6.48
CA CYS A 242 40.79 -28.11 -6.64
C CYS A 242 41.57 -27.16 -7.58
N SER A 243 40.83 -26.54 -8.49
CA SER A 243 41.29 -25.55 -9.46
C SER A 243 40.63 -24.19 -9.20
N GLU A 244 41.05 -23.15 -9.93
CA GLU A 244 40.43 -21.81 -9.79
C GLU A 244 38.94 -21.79 -10.16
N LYS A 245 38.49 -22.70 -11.04
CA LYS A 245 37.09 -22.85 -11.47
C LYS A 245 36.18 -23.40 -10.36
N ASP A 246 36.77 -23.99 -9.31
CA ASP A 246 36.04 -24.57 -8.18
C ASP A 246 35.70 -23.53 -7.09
N PHE A 247 36.08 -22.26 -7.30
CA PHE A 247 35.81 -21.14 -6.41
C PHE A 247 34.99 -20.04 -7.10
N ASN A 248 34.04 -19.49 -6.36
CA ASN A 248 33.25 -18.31 -6.73
C ASN A 248 33.63 -17.12 -5.86
N CYS A 249 33.26 -15.91 -6.28
CA CYS A 249 33.41 -14.74 -5.43
C CYS A 249 32.47 -14.82 -4.23
N ASP A 250 32.96 -14.35 -3.09
CA ASP A 250 32.21 -14.28 -1.84
C ASP A 250 31.33 -13.03 -1.78
N TYR A 251 30.53 -12.87 -0.73
CA TYR A 251 29.67 -11.71 -0.54
C TYR A 251 30.45 -10.40 -0.59
N GLY A 252 29.99 -9.44 -1.40
CA GLY A 252 30.65 -8.14 -1.57
C GLY A 252 31.85 -8.14 -2.51
N PHE A 253 32.10 -9.24 -3.22
CA PHE A 253 33.17 -9.34 -4.22
C PHE A 253 32.63 -9.68 -5.60
N GLU A 254 33.14 -9.00 -6.62
CA GLU A 254 32.74 -9.20 -8.01
C GLU A 254 33.93 -9.51 -8.94
N ARG A 255 33.61 -10.07 -10.11
CA ARG A 255 34.59 -10.32 -11.18
C ARG A 255 34.57 -9.15 -12.15
N ALA A 256 35.67 -8.41 -12.23
CA ALA A 256 35.79 -7.29 -13.16
C ALA A 256 35.97 -7.80 -14.61
N GLN A 257 34.95 -7.64 -15.44
CA GLN A 257 34.95 -8.12 -16.83
C GLN A 257 35.90 -7.34 -17.76
N SER A 258 36.22 -6.10 -17.38
CA SER A 258 37.17 -5.18 -18.04
C SER A 258 38.65 -5.50 -17.75
N LEU A 259 38.94 -6.26 -16.69
CA LEU A 259 40.28 -6.61 -16.22
C LEU A 259 40.69 -8.05 -16.56
N LYS A 260 40.07 -8.65 -17.60
CA LYS A 260 40.41 -10.01 -18.08
C LYS A 260 41.88 -10.18 -18.46
N THR A 261 42.61 -9.09 -18.69
CA THR A 261 44.07 -9.07 -18.92
C THR A 261 44.90 -9.35 -17.66
N GLU A 262 44.35 -9.13 -16.44
CA GLU A 262 45.03 -9.35 -15.16
C GLU A 262 44.62 -10.65 -14.43
N GLY A 263 43.66 -11.40 -15.00
CA GLY A 263 43.22 -12.72 -14.54
C GLY A 263 41.80 -12.74 -13.93
N ASP A 264 41.23 -13.94 -13.78
CA ASP A 264 39.91 -14.21 -13.20
C ASP A 264 39.96 -14.08 -11.65
N ARG A 265 40.11 -12.85 -11.16
CA ARG A 265 40.19 -12.52 -9.74
C ARG A 265 38.93 -11.82 -9.24
N CYS A 266 38.59 -12.06 -7.97
CA CYS A 266 37.49 -11.42 -7.26
C CYS A 266 38.00 -10.16 -6.54
N PHE A 267 37.32 -9.02 -6.74
CA PHE A 267 37.65 -7.73 -6.13
C PHE A 267 36.50 -7.27 -5.25
N ALA A 268 36.80 -6.65 -4.11
CA ALA A 268 35.77 -6.05 -3.26
C ALA A 268 35.08 -4.92 -4.03
N ASP A 269 33.76 -4.93 -4.01
CA ASP A 269 32.95 -3.91 -4.68
C ASP A 269 32.91 -2.61 -3.84
N PHE A 270 32.52 -1.50 -4.44
CA PHE A 270 32.69 -0.16 -3.86
C PHE A 270 31.95 0.04 -2.52
N TRP A 271 30.90 -0.73 -2.25
CA TRP A 271 30.06 -0.64 -1.05
C TRP A 271 30.50 -1.58 0.08
N HIS A 272 31.42 -2.52 -0.18
CA HIS A 272 31.82 -3.53 0.78
C HIS A 272 33.26 -3.32 1.25
N ASP A 273 33.44 -3.16 2.56
CA ASP A 273 34.76 -3.18 3.20
C ASP A 273 34.98 -4.56 3.86
N PRO A 274 35.94 -5.38 3.39
CA PRO A 274 36.22 -6.70 3.95
C PRO A 274 36.69 -6.68 5.41
N ASP A 275 37.25 -5.56 5.87
CA ASP A 275 37.74 -5.41 7.25
C ASP A 275 36.65 -4.87 8.20
N SER A 276 35.45 -4.58 7.69
CA SER A 276 34.31 -4.13 8.50
C SER A 276 33.74 -5.25 9.38
N PRO A 277 33.39 -4.96 10.65
CA PRO A 277 32.80 -5.94 11.54
C PRO A 277 31.37 -6.31 11.11
N PRO A 278 30.94 -7.57 11.29
CA PRO A 278 29.56 -7.98 11.04
C PRO A 278 28.58 -7.32 12.02
N ASP A 279 27.30 -7.23 11.65
CA ASP A 279 26.25 -6.57 12.46
C ASP A 279 26.08 -7.18 13.86
N ASN A 280 26.40 -8.46 14.03
CA ASN A 280 26.31 -9.21 15.28
C ASN A 280 27.68 -9.44 15.97
N CYS A 281 28.69 -8.63 15.67
CA CYS A 281 29.98 -8.70 16.35
C CYS A 281 29.82 -8.21 17.80
N HIS A 282 30.01 -9.10 18.77
CA HIS A 282 30.04 -8.71 20.19
C HIS A 282 31.47 -8.40 20.64
N GLN A 283 31.63 -7.38 21.48
CA GLN A 283 32.93 -6.95 22.00
C GLN A 283 33.73 -8.13 22.60
N GLY A 284 34.96 -8.31 22.14
CA GLY A 284 35.88 -9.35 22.63
C GLY A 284 35.78 -10.70 21.91
N HIS A 285 34.80 -10.88 21.02
CA HIS A 285 34.81 -11.99 20.07
C HIS A 285 35.76 -11.72 18.89
N ASN A 286 36.10 -12.77 18.15
CA ASN A 286 36.88 -12.66 16.93
C ASN A 286 36.00 -12.99 15.72
N PHE A 287 36.19 -12.27 14.62
CA PHE A 287 35.60 -12.57 13.33
C PHE A 287 36.69 -12.78 12.28
N GLU A 288 36.39 -13.57 11.26
CA GLU A 288 37.30 -13.85 10.15
C GLU A 288 36.83 -13.08 8.92
N SER A 289 37.69 -12.23 8.36
CA SER A 289 37.39 -11.51 7.12
C SER A 289 37.53 -12.44 5.92
N SER A 290 36.67 -12.23 4.92
CA SER A 290 36.70 -13.03 3.70
C SER A 290 37.92 -12.66 2.84
N THR A 291 38.53 -13.67 2.23
CA THR A 291 39.58 -13.48 1.20
C THR A 291 39.00 -13.04 -0.15
N GLY A 292 37.68 -12.96 -0.26
CA GLY A 292 36.93 -12.66 -1.49
C GLY A 292 36.58 -13.88 -2.32
N TYR A 293 36.98 -15.09 -1.90
CA TYR A 293 36.68 -16.35 -2.57
C TYR A 293 35.98 -17.32 -1.64
N ARG A 294 34.99 -18.03 -2.18
CA ARG A 294 34.34 -19.16 -1.51
C ARG A 294 34.33 -20.39 -2.42
N LYS A 295 34.52 -21.58 -1.84
CA LYS A 295 34.39 -22.84 -2.59
C LYS A 295 32.96 -22.98 -3.09
N VAL A 296 32.79 -23.42 -4.33
CA VAL A 296 31.45 -23.70 -4.90
C VAL A 296 30.73 -24.70 -3.99
N VAL A 297 29.51 -24.35 -3.57
CA VAL A 297 28.73 -25.18 -2.65
C VAL A 297 28.50 -26.57 -3.26
N SER A 298 28.68 -27.63 -2.47
CA SER A 298 28.65 -29.03 -2.90
C SER A 298 29.79 -29.48 -3.84
N ASN A 299 30.82 -28.67 -4.05
CA ASN A 299 32.03 -29.09 -4.76
C ASN A 299 32.92 -29.93 -3.84
N LEU A 300 33.28 -31.13 -4.33
CA LEU A 300 33.98 -32.15 -3.56
C LEU A 300 35.43 -32.35 -4.01
N CYS A 301 36.04 -31.34 -4.64
CA CYS A 301 37.47 -31.35 -4.92
C CYS A 301 38.29 -31.40 -3.62
N GLU A 302 39.45 -32.05 -3.64
CA GLU A 302 40.36 -32.24 -2.51
C GLU A 302 41.79 -31.84 -2.90
N GLY A 303 42.48 -31.09 -2.04
CA GLY A 303 43.84 -30.60 -2.34
C GLY A 303 43.86 -29.51 -3.43
N GLY A 304 45.01 -29.28 -4.05
CA GLY A 304 45.17 -28.28 -5.10
C GLY A 304 45.24 -26.84 -4.58
N VAL A 305 44.63 -25.90 -5.32
CA VAL A 305 44.59 -24.48 -4.97
C VAL A 305 43.58 -24.25 -3.84
N ASN A 306 43.99 -23.56 -2.78
CA ASN A 306 43.11 -23.14 -1.71
C ASN A 306 43.06 -21.61 -1.59
N LYS A 307 42.05 -20.98 -2.21
CA LYS A 307 41.85 -19.52 -2.15
C LYS A 307 41.14 -19.05 -0.85
N GLN A 308 40.66 -19.98 -0.02
CA GLN A 308 40.02 -19.66 1.26
C GLN A 308 41.01 -19.60 2.43
N GLN A 309 42.15 -20.31 2.32
CA GLN A 309 43.22 -20.25 3.33
C GLN A 309 43.97 -18.93 3.22
N SER A 310 43.49 -17.88 3.90
CA SER A 310 44.20 -16.65 4.30
C SER A 310 43.26 -15.60 4.92
N GLY A 311 42.10 -15.98 5.48
CA GLY A 311 41.22 -15.03 6.17
C GLY A 311 41.97 -14.37 7.33
N LYS A 312 41.95 -13.03 7.40
CA LYS A 312 42.57 -12.34 8.53
C LYS A 312 41.62 -12.46 9.72
N GLN A 313 42.17 -12.78 10.89
CA GLN A 313 41.38 -12.80 12.12
C GLN A 313 41.41 -11.39 12.74
N HIS A 314 40.23 -10.83 12.95
CA HIS A 314 40.02 -9.53 13.57
C HIS A 314 39.33 -9.70 14.92
N THR A 315 39.62 -8.80 15.87
CA THR A 315 38.87 -8.71 17.12
C THR A 315 37.71 -7.75 16.93
N CYS A 316 36.51 -8.14 17.36
CA CYS A 316 35.32 -7.29 17.32
C CYS A 316 35.55 -5.99 18.11
N PRO A 317 35.49 -4.82 17.46
CA PRO A 317 35.52 -3.54 18.15
C PRO A 317 34.20 -3.30 18.91
N LEU A 318 34.19 -2.29 19.78
CA LEU A 318 32.94 -1.78 20.34
C LEU A 318 32.14 -1.09 19.23
N LEU A 319 30.90 -1.53 19.00
CA LEU A 319 30.05 -0.98 17.95
C LEU A 319 29.20 0.19 18.49
N PRO A 320 29.11 1.32 17.76
CA PRO A 320 28.25 2.44 18.16
C PRO A 320 26.77 2.06 18.00
N PRO A 321 25.86 2.61 18.82
CA PRO A 321 24.43 2.42 18.63
C PRO A 321 24.01 3.02 17.28
N ARG A 322 23.21 2.29 16.51
CA ARG A 322 22.61 2.77 15.25
C ARG A 322 21.20 2.22 15.09
N GLY A 323 20.38 2.97 14.34
CA GLY A 323 18.99 2.60 14.06
C GLY A 323 18.15 2.66 15.34
N LEU A 324 18.36 3.69 16.17
CA LEU A 324 17.55 3.92 17.34
C LEU A 324 16.14 4.34 16.93
N GLN A 325 15.14 3.57 17.35
CA GLN A 325 13.73 3.84 17.11
C GLN A 325 12.99 4.01 18.43
N LEU A 326 12.02 4.91 18.43
CA LEU A 326 11.17 5.19 19.58
C LEU A 326 9.71 5.03 19.16
N GLY A 327 9.01 4.10 19.78
CA GLY A 327 7.61 3.81 19.52
C GLY A 327 6.74 3.97 20.76
N ILE A 328 5.43 4.03 20.52
CA ILE A 328 4.41 3.96 21.58
C ILE A 328 3.64 2.65 21.39
N LYS A 329 3.43 1.91 22.48
CA LYS A 329 2.63 0.69 22.46
C LYS A 329 1.21 1.01 21.96
N GLY A 330 0.81 0.42 20.83
CA GLY A 330 -0.49 0.68 20.18
C GLY A 330 -0.50 1.82 19.15
N GLN A 331 0.66 2.44 18.84
CA GLN A 331 0.85 3.42 17.75
C GLN A 331 -0.04 4.68 17.81
N MET A 332 -0.65 5.00 18.95
CA MET A 332 -1.45 6.23 19.09
C MET A 332 -0.56 7.41 19.50
N LEU A 333 -0.38 8.37 18.58
CA LEU A 333 0.37 9.62 18.83
C LEU A 333 -0.46 10.69 19.55
N ALA A 334 -1.79 10.55 19.54
CA ALA A 334 -2.73 11.44 20.21
C ALA A 334 -3.37 10.74 21.41
N VAL A 335 -3.24 11.34 22.58
CA VAL A 335 -3.59 10.74 23.89
C VAL A 335 -4.38 11.73 24.74
N ALA A 336 -5.23 11.26 25.64
CA ALA A 336 -5.95 12.14 26.55
C ALA A 336 -5.10 12.49 27.79
N PRO A 337 -5.32 13.66 28.41
CA PRO A 337 -4.70 13.97 29.69
C PRO A 337 -5.05 12.91 30.74
N GLY A 338 -4.04 12.33 31.37
CA GLY A 338 -4.21 11.29 32.37
C GLY A 338 -4.18 9.84 31.84
N ASP A 339 -4.06 9.62 30.53
CA ASP A 339 -3.87 8.29 29.94
C ASP A 339 -2.48 7.73 30.28
N ASP A 340 -2.38 6.41 30.48
CA ASP A 340 -1.11 5.71 30.70
C ASP A 340 -0.47 5.37 29.36
N ILE A 341 0.66 6.00 29.07
CA ILE A 341 1.41 5.85 27.82
C ILE A 341 2.61 4.96 28.08
N THR A 342 2.89 4.05 27.15
CA THR A 342 4.04 3.16 27.22
C THR A 342 4.95 3.40 26.03
N PHE A 343 6.18 3.86 26.29
CA PHE A 343 7.23 3.99 25.28
C PHE A 343 8.07 2.72 25.18
N ILE A 344 8.44 2.38 23.96
CA ILE A 344 9.29 1.25 23.61
C ILE A 344 10.46 1.83 22.81
N VAL A 345 11.68 1.48 23.21
CA VAL A 345 12.90 1.88 22.51
C VAL A 345 13.51 0.65 21.88
N HIS A 346 13.86 0.76 20.61
CA HIS A 346 14.52 -0.30 19.86
C HIS A 346 15.83 0.21 19.29
N GLN A 347 16.88 -0.61 19.29
CA GLN A 347 18.17 -0.33 18.68
C GLN A 347 18.47 -1.46 17.70
N GLU A 348 18.66 -1.14 16.43
CA GLU A 348 18.91 -2.13 15.39
C GLU A 348 20.32 -2.70 15.43
N GLN A 349 21.33 -1.85 15.65
CA GLN A 349 22.74 -2.24 15.61
C GLN A 349 23.53 -1.63 16.79
N GLY A 350 24.65 -2.26 17.15
CA GLY A 350 25.57 -1.80 18.18
C GLY A 350 25.44 -2.52 19.52
N ASP A 351 26.43 -2.33 20.39
CA ASP A 351 26.51 -3.04 21.67
C ASP A 351 25.56 -2.43 22.73
N THR A 352 24.44 -3.10 23.00
CA THR A 352 23.41 -2.62 23.94
C THR A 352 23.84 -2.65 25.41
N SER A 353 24.71 -3.58 25.80
CA SER A 353 25.16 -3.77 27.19
C SER A 353 26.00 -2.61 27.75
N SER A 354 26.71 -1.89 26.86
CA SER A 354 27.55 -0.75 27.21
C SER A 354 26.89 0.60 26.91
N THR A 355 25.65 0.58 26.39
CA THR A 355 24.93 1.76 25.92
C THR A 355 24.04 2.33 27.03
N LYS A 356 24.16 3.64 27.24
CA LYS A 356 23.32 4.41 28.16
C LYS A 356 22.22 5.12 27.38
N TYR A 357 20.98 5.01 27.84
CA TYR A 357 19.82 5.65 27.21
C TYR A 357 19.35 6.84 28.05
N GLN A 358 19.53 8.05 27.54
CA GLN A 358 19.01 9.27 28.15
C GLN A 358 17.64 9.58 27.54
N VAL A 359 16.61 9.60 28.37
CA VAL A 359 15.21 9.80 27.97
C VAL A 359 14.73 11.14 28.51
N ASP A 360 14.25 12.01 27.63
CA ASP A 360 13.57 13.27 27.95
C ASP A 360 12.13 13.19 27.43
N LEU A 361 11.14 13.23 28.32
CA LEU A 361 9.72 13.10 27.97
C LEU A 361 9.07 14.44 27.59
N GLY A 362 9.83 15.54 27.58
CA GLY A 362 9.37 16.86 27.12
C GLY A 362 8.52 17.65 28.12
N ASP A 363 8.18 17.07 29.27
CA ASP A 363 7.44 17.72 30.37
C ASP A 363 8.34 18.06 31.57
N GLY A 364 9.66 17.98 31.40
CA GLY A 364 10.66 18.16 32.44
C GLY A 364 11.10 16.85 33.12
N MET A 365 10.44 15.72 32.86
CA MET A 365 10.94 14.42 33.31
C MET A 365 12.11 13.96 32.44
N ARG A 366 13.25 13.71 33.09
CA ARG A 366 14.44 13.14 32.47
C ARG A 366 14.92 11.95 33.28
N ALA A 367 15.22 10.85 32.59
CA ALA A 367 15.71 9.63 33.20
C ALA A 367 16.83 9.02 32.37
N ILE A 368 17.74 8.30 33.03
CA ILE A 368 18.83 7.58 32.38
C ILE A 368 18.66 6.09 32.69
N TYR A 369 18.60 5.28 31.65
CA TYR A 369 18.46 3.84 31.73
C TYR A 369 19.70 3.13 31.18
N GLN A 370 19.90 1.89 31.62
CA GLN A 370 20.91 0.98 31.10
C GLN A 370 20.20 -0.33 30.72
N ASN A 371 20.64 -0.99 29.64
CA ASN A 371 20.08 -2.26 29.16
C ASN A 371 18.59 -2.23 28.78
N LEU A 372 18.04 -1.06 28.41
CA LEU A 372 16.61 -0.89 28.15
C LEU A 372 16.08 -1.75 26.99
N THR A 373 16.90 -1.94 25.96
CA THR A 373 16.60 -2.81 24.81
C THR A 373 16.77 -4.30 25.10
N VAL A 374 17.52 -4.65 26.15
CA VAL A 374 17.77 -6.06 26.54
C VAL A 374 16.64 -6.57 27.44
N THR A 375 16.12 -5.71 28.32
CA THR A 375 15.04 -6.06 29.24
C THR A 375 13.65 -5.93 28.60
N ASP A 376 13.56 -5.27 27.44
CA ASP A 376 12.29 -4.88 26.79
C ASP A 376 11.34 -4.21 27.79
N GLU A 377 11.91 -3.45 28.74
CA GLU A 377 11.14 -2.82 29.80
C GLU A 377 10.44 -1.57 29.28
N PRO A 378 9.09 -1.53 29.33
CA PRO A 378 8.35 -0.38 28.87
C PRO A 378 8.52 0.83 29.79
N ILE A 379 8.73 2.01 29.21
CA ILE A 379 8.71 3.27 29.98
C ILE A 379 7.26 3.75 30.06
N GLN A 380 6.67 3.70 31.26
CA GLN A 380 5.32 4.19 31.50
C GLN A 380 5.31 5.64 31.96
N HIS A 381 4.43 6.46 31.37
CA HIS A 381 4.27 7.86 31.73
C HIS A 381 2.84 8.36 31.56
N ARG A 382 2.49 9.43 32.27
CA ARG A 382 1.15 10.04 32.24
C ARG A 382 1.24 11.56 32.16
N TYR A 383 0.86 12.13 31.02
CA TYR A 383 0.79 13.58 30.84
C TYR A 383 -0.47 14.17 31.49
N LYS A 384 -0.31 15.25 32.26
CA LYS A 384 -1.42 15.94 32.94
C LYS A 384 -1.94 17.16 32.18
N GLN A 385 -1.05 17.89 31.52
CA GLN A 385 -1.39 19.11 30.82
C GLN A 385 -1.62 18.82 29.33
N GLN A 386 -2.54 19.56 28.72
CA GLN A 386 -2.76 19.50 27.28
C GLN A 386 -1.62 20.22 26.56
N GLY A 387 -1.17 19.67 25.44
CA GLY A 387 -0.06 20.24 24.68
C GLY A 387 0.62 19.24 23.77
N VAL A 388 1.60 19.72 23.02
CA VAL A 388 2.47 18.88 22.20
C VAL A 388 3.79 18.69 22.94
N TYR A 389 4.14 17.44 23.21
CA TYR A 389 5.36 17.06 23.91
C TYR A 389 6.35 16.42 22.94
N ARG A 390 7.62 16.82 23.04
CA ARG A 390 8.71 16.23 22.27
C ARG A 390 9.46 15.24 23.13
N VAL A 391 9.23 13.95 22.90
CA VAL A 391 9.96 12.88 23.57
C VAL A 391 11.22 12.55 22.78
N THR A 392 12.33 12.46 23.50
CA THR A 392 13.66 12.28 22.92
C THR A 392 14.38 11.17 23.68
N VAL A 393 14.96 10.21 22.95
CA VAL A 393 15.85 9.20 23.52
C VAL A 393 17.19 9.29 22.83
N LYS A 394 18.25 9.44 23.62
CA LYS A 394 19.64 9.43 23.15
C LYS A 394 20.34 8.18 23.68
N ALA A 395 20.80 7.32 22.77
CA ALA A 395 21.63 6.17 23.08
C ALA A 395 23.10 6.58 22.93
N GLU A 396 23.94 6.34 23.94
CA GLU A 396 25.34 6.77 23.94
C GLU A 396 26.25 5.71 24.56
N ASN A 397 27.34 5.38 23.84
CA ASN A 397 28.43 4.54 24.32
C ASN A 397 29.79 5.16 23.95
N MET A 398 30.91 4.50 24.25
CA MET A 398 32.25 5.04 23.97
C MET A 398 32.59 5.10 22.46
N ALA A 399 31.87 4.35 21.62
CA ALA A 399 32.09 4.32 20.18
C ALA A 399 31.27 5.39 19.44
N GLY A 400 30.14 5.82 19.99
CA GLY A 400 29.30 6.85 19.37
C GLY A 400 27.98 7.08 20.09
N HIS A 401 27.07 7.80 19.43
CA HIS A 401 25.72 8.05 19.92
C HIS A 401 24.72 8.06 18.77
N ASP A 402 23.46 7.77 19.10
CA ASP A 402 22.32 7.87 18.22
C ASP A 402 21.13 8.49 18.97
N GLN A 403 20.20 9.12 18.25
CA GLN A 403 19.10 9.86 18.86
C GLN A 403 17.80 9.67 18.07
N ALA A 404 16.73 9.35 18.80
CA ALA A 404 15.38 9.19 18.27
C ALA A 404 14.45 10.20 18.94
N THR A 405 13.50 10.76 18.17
CA THR A 405 12.50 11.70 18.68
C THR A 405 11.10 11.38 18.16
N ILE A 406 10.09 11.60 19.01
CA ILE A 406 8.67 11.45 18.66
C ILE A 406 7.88 12.61 19.27
N TYR A 407 6.84 13.05 18.58
CA TYR A 407 5.93 14.10 19.05
C TYR A 407 4.62 13.47 19.50
N ILE A 408 4.16 13.86 20.70
CA ILE A 408 2.94 13.36 21.30
C ILE A 408 1.98 14.51 21.48
N GLN A 409 0.76 14.33 21.01
CA GLN A 409 -0.30 15.32 21.15
C GLN A 409 -1.23 14.91 22.28
N VAL A 410 -1.15 15.63 23.40
CA VAL A 410 -2.03 15.42 24.54
C VAL A 410 -3.22 16.35 24.40
N THR A 411 -4.37 15.80 24.01
CA THR A 411 -5.61 16.56 23.75
C THR A 411 -6.81 15.87 24.37
N ALA A 412 -7.72 16.67 24.94
CA ALA A 412 -8.98 16.13 25.44
C ALA A 412 -9.83 15.57 24.27
N PRO A 413 -10.56 14.46 24.47
CA PRO A 413 -11.43 13.93 23.43
C PRO A 413 -12.58 14.91 23.10
N LEU A 414 -12.89 15.02 21.81
CA LEU A 414 -14.08 15.71 21.30
C LEU A 414 -15.31 14.93 21.74
N GLN A 415 -16.29 15.67 22.27
CA GLN A 415 -17.56 15.09 22.73
C GLN A 415 -18.61 15.14 21.63
N GLU A 416 -18.70 16.27 20.93
CA GLU A 416 -19.72 16.52 19.91
C GLU A 416 -19.25 17.60 18.93
N VAL A 417 -19.81 17.57 17.72
CA VAL A 417 -19.73 18.65 16.73
C VAL A 417 -21.15 19.02 16.31
N HIS A 418 -21.43 20.31 16.20
CA HIS A 418 -22.71 20.81 15.71
C HIS A 418 -22.50 21.61 14.42
N LEU A 419 -23.20 21.23 13.36
CA LEU A 419 -23.18 21.91 12.07
C LEU A 419 -24.16 23.08 12.06
N GLU A 420 -23.64 24.31 12.09
CA GLU A 420 -24.42 25.52 11.88
C GLU A 420 -24.46 25.86 10.37
N VAL A 421 -25.64 25.71 9.77
CA VAL A 421 -25.92 26.03 8.36
C VAL A 421 -27.35 26.57 8.21
N VAL A 422 -27.57 27.41 7.20
CA VAL A 422 -28.93 27.87 6.83
C VAL A 422 -29.75 26.70 6.25
N PRO A 423 -31.02 26.52 6.66
CA PRO A 423 -31.83 25.40 6.18
C PRO A 423 -32.27 25.58 4.71
N ILE A 424 -32.26 26.82 4.22
CA ILE A 424 -32.67 27.20 2.87
C ILE A 424 -31.58 28.04 2.21
N ALA A 425 -31.20 27.69 0.99
CA ALA A 425 -30.21 28.40 0.19
C ALA A 425 -30.73 28.71 -1.22
N GLY A 426 -30.26 29.81 -1.82
CA GLY A 426 -30.46 30.08 -3.23
C GLY A 426 -29.42 29.41 -4.12
N ILE A 427 -29.82 29.13 -5.36
CA ILE A 427 -28.90 28.63 -6.39
C ILE A 427 -27.71 29.60 -6.51
N ASN A 428 -26.50 29.05 -6.46
CA ASN A 428 -25.22 29.77 -6.54
C ASN A 428 -24.97 30.85 -5.47
N GLN A 429 -25.81 30.91 -4.43
CA GLN A 429 -25.60 31.79 -3.29
C GLN A 429 -24.47 31.24 -2.40
N GLU A 430 -23.65 32.13 -1.86
CA GLU A 430 -22.63 31.76 -0.88
C GLU A 430 -23.28 31.35 0.45
N VAL A 431 -23.02 30.13 0.87
CA VAL A 431 -23.47 29.57 2.15
C VAL A 431 -22.26 29.32 3.01
N ASN A 432 -22.24 29.92 4.20
CA ASN A 432 -21.21 29.69 5.19
C ASN A 432 -21.60 28.51 6.08
N LEU A 433 -20.87 27.41 5.97
CA LEU A 433 -20.97 26.24 6.84
C LEU A 433 -20.05 26.47 8.04
N THR A 434 -20.55 26.32 9.26
CA THR A 434 -19.73 26.48 10.48
C THR A 434 -19.86 25.25 11.36
N ALA A 435 -18.74 24.71 11.82
CA ALA A 435 -18.70 23.56 12.72
C ALA A 435 -18.33 24.05 14.12
N VAL A 436 -19.19 23.74 15.09
CA VAL A 436 -18.99 24.10 16.48
C VAL A 436 -18.65 22.84 17.26
N VAL A 437 -17.45 22.75 17.81
CA VAL A 437 -16.98 21.56 18.55
C VAL A 437 -17.02 21.76 20.05
N LEU A 438 -17.25 20.66 20.79
CA LEU A 438 -17.15 20.59 22.24
C LEU A 438 -15.96 19.69 22.65
N PRO A 439 -14.99 20.20 23.43
CA PRO A 439 -14.89 21.57 23.97
C PRO A 439 -14.52 22.62 22.90
N PHE A 440 -14.98 23.86 23.10
CA PHE A 440 -14.73 24.98 22.15
C PHE A 440 -13.24 25.34 22.00
N GLU A 441 -12.42 25.02 23.00
CA GLU A 441 -10.97 25.30 23.05
C GLU A 441 -10.13 24.19 22.41
N ALA A 442 -10.74 23.32 21.60
CA ALA A 442 -10.05 22.25 20.90
C ALA A 442 -9.14 22.83 19.81
N ASN A 443 -7.88 23.11 20.18
CA ASN A 443 -6.82 23.48 19.26
C ASN A 443 -6.40 22.26 18.43
N LEU A 444 -5.96 22.47 17.19
CA LEU A 444 -5.49 21.41 16.27
C LEU A 444 -6.57 20.40 15.83
N THR A 445 -7.81 20.86 15.65
CA THR A 445 -8.89 20.07 15.03
C THR A 445 -8.86 20.19 13.51
N VAL A 446 -8.97 19.05 12.82
CA VAL A 446 -9.18 18.99 11.37
C VAL A 446 -10.65 18.73 11.10
N PHE A 447 -11.23 19.50 10.18
CA PHE A 447 -12.61 19.35 9.74
C PHE A 447 -12.67 18.74 8.34
N TYR A 448 -13.52 17.73 8.19
CA TYR A 448 -13.83 17.07 6.93
C TYR A 448 -15.27 17.38 6.56
N TRP A 449 -15.49 17.86 5.34
CA TRP A 449 -16.78 18.34 4.87
C TRP A 449 -17.23 17.55 3.64
N TRP A 450 -18.34 16.83 3.77
CA TRP A 450 -19.03 16.20 2.64
C TRP A 450 -20.23 17.06 2.25
N ILE A 451 -20.30 17.40 0.97
CA ILE A 451 -21.33 18.27 0.42
C ILE A 451 -22.00 17.49 -0.71
N GLY A 452 -23.26 17.10 -0.49
CA GLY A 452 -24.01 16.23 -1.39
C GLY A 452 -23.39 14.84 -1.50
N ASP A 453 -23.44 14.26 -2.70
CA ASP A 453 -23.01 12.88 -2.98
C ASP A 453 -21.51 12.73 -3.23
N ASN A 454 -20.71 13.77 -2.97
CA ASN A 454 -19.27 13.72 -3.16
C ASN A 454 -18.61 12.78 -2.15
N LEU A 455 -17.97 11.72 -2.64
CA LEU A 455 -17.27 10.74 -1.80
C LEU A 455 -16.03 11.30 -1.11
N GLN A 456 -15.38 12.30 -1.71
CA GLN A 456 -14.18 12.93 -1.16
C GLN A 456 -14.54 14.16 -0.32
N PRO A 457 -14.20 14.19 0.98
CA PRO A 457 -14.43 15.38 1.79
C PRO A 457 -13.46 16.49 1.41
N LYS A 458 -13.93 17.73 1.53
CA LYS A 458 -13.04 18.89 1.59
C LYS A 458 -12.47 18.99 3.00
N MET A 459 -11.18 19.27 3.11
CA MET A 459 -10.52 19.45 4.41
C MET A 459 -10.34 20.92 4.74
N SER A 460 -10.57 21.31 6.00
CA SER A 460 -10.24 22.65 6.50
C SER A 460 -9.64 22.58 7.90
N LEU A 461 -8.74 23.53 8.18
CA LEU A 461 -8.21 23.78 9.53
C LEU A 461 -9.09 24.78 10.30
N GLY A 462 -9.73 25.70 9.57
CA GLY A 462 -10.72 26.61 10.12
C GLY A 462 -12.05 25.90 10.37
N ASN A 463 -12.81 26.39 11.34
CA ASN A 463 -14.13 25.89 11.71
C ASN A 463 -15.26 26.29 10.74
N SER A 464 -14.94 26.99 9.64
CA SER A 464 -15.93 27.41 8.65
C SER A 464 -15.47 27.13 7.22
N LEU A 465 -16.46 26.87 6.36
CA LEU A 465 -16.28 26.59 4.94
C LEU A 465 -17.38 27.29 4.14
N ILE A 466 -16.99 28.12 3.17
CA ILE A 466 -17.93 28.75 2.25
C ILE A 466 -18.13 27.84 1.04
N THR A 467 -19.39 27.55 0.71
CA THR A 467 -19.76 26.73 -0.46
C THR A 467 -20.91 27.36 -1.25
N ARG A 468 -21.17 26.81 -2.44
CA ARG A 468 -22.29 27.18 -3.32
C ARG A 468 -22.98 25.91 -3.81
N PHE A 469 -24.29 25.99 -4.03
CA PHE A 469 -25.09 24.88 -4.55
C PHE A 469 -25.57 25.20 -5.98
N PRO A 470 -25.20 24.40 -7.00
CA PRO A 470 -25.50 24.72 -8.40
C PRO A 470 -26.90 24.28 -8.85
N GLU A 471 -27.49 23.28 -8.18
CA GLU A 471 -28.75 22.65 -8.58
C GLU A 471 -29.83 22.84 -7.51
N GLU A 472 -31.09 22.87 -7.94
CA GLU A 472 -32.27 22.91 -7.06
C GLU A 472 -32.52 21.51 -6.48
N GLY A 473 -32.76 21.42 -5.18
CA GLY A 473 -32.98 20.13 -4.52
C GLY A 473 -32.59 20.13 -3.05
N GLU A 474 -32.64 18.96 -2.44
CA GLU A 474 -32.16 18.74 -1.08
C GLU A 474 -30.72 18.24 -1.14
N VAL A 475 -29.82 18.91 -0.43
CA VAL A 475 -28.40 18.56 -0.37
C VAL A 475 -28.02 18.29 1.08
N SER A 476 -27.57 17.06 1.36
CA SER A 476 -27.02 16.71 2.67
C SER A 476 -25.61 17.26 2.83
N VAL A 477 -25.37 17.97 3.93
CA VAL A 477 -24.05 18.47 4.32
C VAL A 477 -23.64 17.77 5.60
N THR A 478 -22.50 17.09 5.56
CA THR A 478 -21.92 16.39 6.70
C THR A 478 -20.62 17.07 7.08
N VAL A 479 -20.41 17.28 8.38
CA VAL A 479 -19.11 17.68 8.92
C VAL A 479 -18.63 16.66 9.92
N GLN A 480 -17.35 16.33 9.85
CA GLN A 480 -16.66 15.49 10.82
C GLN A 480 -15.46 16.24 11.36
N ALA A 481 -15.34 16.31 12.68
CA ALA A 481 -14.22 16.93 13.37
C ALA A 481 -13.36 15.85 14.01
N SER A 482 -12.04 15.95 13.83
CA SER A 482 -11.07 15.04 14.45
C SER A 482 -9.92 15.84 15.06
N ASN A 483 -9.50 15.45 16.26
CA ASN A 483 -8.31 15.98 16.93
C ASN A 483 -7.21 14.92 17.10
N GLY A 484 -7.26 13.86 16.29
CA GLY A 484 -6.34 12.72 16.37
C GLY A 484 -6.72 11.69 17.44
N ARG A 485 -7.24 12.12 18.59
CA ARG A 485 -7.65 11.21 19.69
C ARG A 485 -9.06 10.64 19.51
N SER A 486 -9.94 11.43 18.92
CA SER A 486 -11.38 11.16 18.80
C SER A 486 -11.94 11.84 17.56
N MET A 487 -13.07 11.34 17.09
CA MET A 487 -13.73 11.82 15.89
C MET A 487 -15.24 11.87 16.12
N VAL A 488 -15.84 13.00 15.80
CA VAL A 488 -17.28 13.28 15.97
C VAL A 488 -17.84 13.81 14.66
N GLN A 489 -19.12 13.56 14.38
CA GLN A 489 -19.77 13.90 13.11
C GLN A 489 -21.19 14.40 13.31
N ASP A 490 -21.61 15.35 12.48
CA ASP A 490 -22.99 15.85 12.40
C ASP A 490 -23.40 16.05 10.93
N THR A 491 -24.70 15.94 10.65
CA THR A 491 -25.26 16.00 9.29
C THR A 491 -26.55 16.80 9.27
N LYS A 492 -26.65 17.74 8.33
CA LYS A 492 -27.86 18.53 8.10
C LYS A 492 -28.20 18.63 6.62
N ASN A 493 -29.50 18.69 6.33
CA ASN A 493 -30.00 18.86 4.98
C ASN A 493 -30.26 20.34 4.70
N VAL A 494 -29.80 20.80 3.54
CA VAL A 494 -30.02 22.15 3.03
C VAL A 494 -30.93 22.06 1.81
N HIS A 495 -32.06 22.76 1.83
CA HIS A 495 -32.96 22.83 0.69
C HIS A 495 -32.59 24.03 -0.19
N VAL A 496 -32.26 23.75 -1.44
CA VAL A 496 -31.84 24.73 -2.44
C VAL A 496 -33.04 25.04 -3.34
N TYR A 497 -33.40 26.32 -3.46
CA TYR A 497 -34.52 26.80 -4.28
C TYR A 497 -34.05 27.82 -5.32
N ASP A 498 -34.68 27.84 -6.50
CA ASP A 498 -34.46 28.90 -7.50
C ASP A 498 -35.04 30.25 -7.03
N ARG A 499 -36.23 30.22 -6.40
CA ARG A 499 -36.95 31.42 -5.98
C ARG A 499 -37.56 31.24 -4.61
N PHE A 500 -37.26 32.14 -3.70
CA PHE A 500 -37.92 32.30 -2.40
C PHE A 500 -37.84 33.77 -1.98
N GLN A 501 -38.64 34.16 -0.98
CA GLN A 501 -38.55 35.50 -0.40
C GLN A 501 -38.18 35.41 1.08
N VAL A 502 -37.29 36.30 1.52
CA VAL A 502 -36.85 36.39 2.91
C VAL A 502 -37.46 37.63 3.55
N ILE A 503 -38.11 37.46 4.70
CA ILE A 503 -38.68 38.53 5.51
C ILE A 503 -37.92 38.57 6.84
N PRO A 504 -37.14 39.62 7.12
CA PRO A 504 -36.39 39.70 8.37
C PRO A 504 -37.33 40.05 9.52
N LEU A 505 -37.16 39.37 10.64
CA LEU A 505 -37.98 39.45 11.85
C LEU A 505 -37.11 39.83 13.06
N ALA A 506 -37.69 40.61 13.95
CA ALA A 506 -37.11 40.98 15.23
C ALA A 506 -38.06 40.56 16.37
N PHE A 507 -37.48 40.05 17.45
CA PHE A 507 -38.22 39.70 18.65
C PHE A 507 -38.15 40.83 19.67
N SER A 508 -39.17 40.94 20.52
CA SER A 508 -39.10 41.79 21.70
C SER A 508 -37.96 41.34 22.63
N SER A 509 -37.29 42.29 23.29
CA SER A 509 -36.21 42.04 24.25
C SER A 509 -36.56 41.11 25.43
N ASN A 510 -37.86 40.85 25.64
CA ASN A 510 -38.32 39.85 26.60
C ASN A 510 -37.79 38.43 26.30
N LEU A 511 -37.53 38.10 25.03
CA LEU A 511 -37.03 36.78 24.64
C LEU A 511 -35.52 36.61 24.92
N ASP A 512 -34.74 37.69 24.83
CA ASP A 512 -33.27 37.67 24.93
C ASP A 512 -32.79 37.10 26.26
N ARG A 513 -33.52 37.35 27.35
CA ARG A 513 -33.21 36.82 28.70
C ARG A 513 -33.34 35.30 28.81
N PHE A 514 -34.06 34.68 27.89
CA PHE A 514 -34.33 33.25 27.86
C PHE A 514 -33.66 32.55 26.69
N ASN A 515 -32.81 33.24 25.92
CA ASN A 515 -32.11 32.67 24.77
C ASN A 515 -30.82 31.96 25.25
N PRO A 516 -30.78 30.61 25.28
CA PRO A 516 -29.61 29.86 25.74
C PRO A 516 -28.53 29.74 24.65
N ASN A 517 -28.76 30.29 23.45
CA ASN A 517 -27.90 30.15 22.28
C ASN A 517 -27.72 28.70 21.77
N ILE A 518 -28.69 27.83 22.08
CA ILE A 518 -28.71 26.41 21.70
C ILE A 518 -29.55 26.24 20.41
N PRO A 519 -29.10 25.44 19.43
CA PRO A 519 -29.76 25.26 18.13
C PRO A 519 -31.16 24.65 18.21
N GLU A 520 -31.38 23.63 19.05
CA GLU A 520 -32.69 22.98 19.22
C GLU A 520 -33.74 23.98 19.72
N TRP A 521 -33.35 24.87 20.65
CA TRP A 521 -34.22 25.94 21.13
C TRP A 521 -34.59 26.93 20.02
N ARG A 522 -33.64 27.27 19.14
CA ARG A 522 -33.89 28.17 18.00
C ARG A 522 -34.87 27.55 17.01
N GLU A 523 -34.77 26.24 16.79
CA GLU A 523 -35.69 25.50 15.94
C GLU A 523 -37.12 25.50 16.52
N ASP A 524 -37.27 25.18 17.81
CA ASP A 524 -38.57 25.19 18.49
C ASP A 524 -39.24 26.57 18.44
N VAL A 525 -38.48 27.64 18.70
CA VAL A 525 -38.98 29.02 18.60
C VAL A 525 -39.41 29.33 17.15
N GLY A 526 -38.61 28.93 16.16
CA GLY A 526 -38.96 29.07 14.74
C GLY A 526 -40.25 28.32 14.37
N GLN A 527 -40.43 27.10 14.86
CA GLN A 527 -41.65 26.32 14.64
C GLN A 527 -42.89 26.97 15.28
N VAL A 528 -42.75 27.55 16.48
CA VAL A 528 -43.85 28.28 17.14
C VAL A 528 -44.28 29.48 16.30
N VAL A 529 -43.34 30.31 15.83
CA VAL A 529 -43.64 31.46 14.97
C VAL A 529 -44.33 31.00 13.69
N THR A 530 -43.83 29.94 13.06
CA THR A 530 -44.39 29.36 11.83
C THR A 530 -45.84 28.88 12.04
N LYS A 531 -46.12 28.14 13.13
CA LYS A 531 -47.47 27.66 13.48
C LYS A 531 -48.45 28.80 13.72
N ILE A 532 -48.02 29.87 14.38
CA ILE A 532 -48.85 31.06 14.63
C ILE A 532 -49.20 31.75 13.31
N LEU A 533 -48.22 31.94 12.43
CA LEU A 533 -48.44 32.54 11.11
C LEU A 533 -49.41 31.74 10.25
N THR A 534 -49.25 30.41 10.21
CA THR A 534 -50.18 29.52 9.49
C THR A 534 -51.62 29.66 10.01
N LYS A 535 -51.81 29.74 11.32
CA LYS A 535 -53.14 29.90 11.93
C LYS A 535 -53.80 31.24 11.59
N ILE A 536 -53.02 32.33 11.53
CA ILE A 536 -53.54 33.68 11.27
C ILE A 536 -53.80 33.92 9.78
N THR A 537 -52.89 33.47 8.93
CA THR A 537 -52.90 33.80 7.48
C THR A 537 -53.57 32.73 6.62
N GLY A 538 -53.75 31.50 7.14
CA GLY A 538 -54.24 30.35 6.38
C GLY A 538 -53.22 29.79 5.37
N ILE A 539 -51.97 30.27 5.41
CA ILE A 539 -50.89 29.81 4.52
C ILE A 539 -50.37 28.44 5.00
N PRO A 540 -50.22 27.44 4.11
CA PRO A 540 -49.72 26.12 4.48
C PRO A 540 -48.37 26.19 5.20
N GLN A 541 -48.23 25.43 6.30
CA GLN A 541 -47.00 25.40 7.11
C GLN A 541 -45.77 25.01 6.28
N VAL A 542 -45.91 24.09 5.32
CA VAL A 542 -44.84 23.66 4.40
C VAL A 542 -44.26 24.79 3.54
N SER A 543 -44.96 25.91 3.41
CA SER A 543 -44.50 27.06 2.60
C SER A 543 -43.81 28.15 3.41
N LEU A 544 -43.66 27.96 4.72
CA LEU A 544 -43.06 28.93 5.64
C LEU A 544 -41.98 28.24 6.48
N VAL A 545 -40.78 28.80 6.52
CA VAL A 545 -39.70 28.32 7.39
C VAL A 545 -39.13 29.51 8.14
N THR A 546 -39.17 29.47 9.47
CA THR A 546 -38.62 30.53 10.32
C THR A 546 -37.29 30.08 10.90
N MET A 547 -36.19 30.78 10.56
CA MET A 547 -34.86 30.51 11.11
C MET A 547 -34.48 31.60 12.11
N VAL A 548 -34.34 31.24 13.39
CA VAL A 548 -33.83 32.16 14.42
C VAL A 548 -32.30 32.20 14.34
N LYS A 549 -31.72 33.41 14.28
CA LYS A 549 -30.27 33.63 14.19
C LYS A 549 -29.58 33.44 15.53
N ARG A 550 -28.28 33.19 15.47
CA ARG A 550 -27.40 33.12 16.64
C ARG A 550 -27.09 34.52 17.16
N GLY A 551 -26.98 34.66 18.48
CA GLY A 551 -26.57 35.89 19.14
C GLY A 551 -27.72 36.75 19.66
N LEU A 552 -27.34 37.90 20.24
CA LEU A 552 -28.24 38.89 20.81
C LEU A 552 -28.04 40.23 20.08
N PRO A 553 -29.11 41.00 19.79
CA PRO A 553 -30.52 40.72 20.06
C PRO A 553 -31.07 39.58 19.19
N THR A 554 -32.07 38.85 19.71
CA THR A 554 -32.66 37.70 19.00
C THR A 554 -33.39 38.20 17.75
N THR A 555 -32.95 37.72 16.58
CA THR A 555 -33.53 38.03 15.25
C THR A 555 -33.83 36.74 14.52
N ALA A 556 -34.72 36.78 13.53
CA ALA A 556 -35.01 35.62 12.67
C ALA A 556 -35.21 36.05 11.22
N ASP A 557 -35.01 35.11 10.30
CA ASP A 557 -35.40 35.26 8.91
C ASP A 557 -36.54 34.29 8.62
N LEU A 558 -37.64 34.82 8.07
CA LEU A 558 -38.78 34.03 7.59
C LEU A 558 -38.64 33.83 6.09
N TYR A 559 -38.52 32.56 5.68
CA TYR A 559 -38.46 32.15 4.29
C TYR A 559 -39.87 31.77 3.81
N VAL A 560 -40.30 32.41 2.73
CA VAL A 560 -41.57 32.12 2.05
C VAL A 560 -41.25 31.33 0.78
N LEU A 561 -41.66 30.06 0.77
CA LEU A 561 -41.37 29.10 -0.28
C LEU A 561 -42.47 29.08 -1.36
N PRO A 562 -42.12 28.86 -2.64
CA PRO A 562 -43.10 28.75 -3.72
C PRO A 562 -43.95 27.48 -3.57
N PRO A 563 -45.21 27.48 -4.06
CA PRO A 563 -46.04 26.27 -4.05
C PRO A 563 -45.49 25.22 -5.03
N GLU A 564 -45.50 23.94 -4.64
CA GLU A 564 -44.96 22.81 -5.43
C GLU A 564 -45.55 22.68 -6.86
N SER A 565 -46.69 23.30 -7.15
CA SER A 565 -47.50 23.04 -8.35
C SER A 565 -47.30 23.99 -9.55
N GLN A 566 -46.28 24.86 -9.58
CA GLN A 566 -46.03 25.73 -10.76
C GLN A 566 -44.57 25.76 -11.20
N ARG A 567 -44.11 24.65 -11.81
CA ARG A 567 -42.83 24.56 -12.54
C ARG A 567 -42.80 25.28 -13.90
N ALA A 568 -43.77 26.12 -14.24
CA ALA A 568 -43.74 26.83 -15.52
C ALA A 568 -44.53 28.14 -15.50
N LYS A 569 -43.82 29.27 -15.35
CA LYS A 569 -43.93 30.48 -16.21
C LYS A 569 -43.00 31.59 -15.72
N ARG A 570 -42.19 32.13 -16.64
CA ARG A 570 -41.32 33.31 -16.50
C ARG A 570 -42.12 34.61 -16.40
N SER A 571 -43.03 34.75 -15.44
CA SER A 571 -43.59 36.05 -15.06
C SER A 571 -43.09 36.45 -13.68
N VAL A 572 -42.92 37.76 -13.46
CA VAL A 572 -42.56 38.37 -12.17
C VAL A 572 -43.48 37.81 -11.09
N PHE A 573 -42.94 36.94 -10.23
CA PHE A 573 -43.69 36.27 -9.17
C PHE A 573 -43.87 37.25 -8.01
N VAL A 574 -44.94 38.04 -8.04
CA VAL A 574 -45.40 38.79 -6.85
C VAL A 574 -46.22 37.83 -6.03
N ASP A 575 -45.63 37.32 -4.96
CA ASP A 575 -46.32 36.40 -4.07
C ASP A 575 -47.45 37.14 -3.34
N LYS A 576 -48.70 36.86 -3.75
CA LYS A 576 -49.92 37.48 -3.18
C LYS A 576 -50.08 37.19 -1.68
N ARG A 577 -49.31 36.24 -1.13
CA ARG A 577 -49.30 35.88 0.29
C ARG A 577 -48.54 36.90 1.16
N ILE A 578 -47.57 37.61 0.60
CA ILE A 578 -46.67 38.48 1.37
C ILE A 578 -47.34 39.69 1.98
N PRO A 579 -48.27 40.40 1.30
CA PRO A 579 -49.04 41.47 1.93
C PRO A 579 -49.81 40.97 3.16
N ALA A 580 -50.39 39.76 3.10
CA ALA A 580 -51.10 39.16 4.23
C ALA A 580 -50.16 38.83 5.40
N ILE A 581 -48.95 38.32 5.12
CA ILE A 581 -47.92 38.07 6.13
C ILE A 581 -47.48 39.38 6.79
N LYS A 582 -47.16 40.41 6.00
CA LYS A 582 -46.74 41.72 6.52
C LYS A 582 -47.85 42.38 7.36
N GLN A 583 -49.11 42.26 6.92
CA GLN A 583 -50.25 42.76 7.67
C GLN A 583 -50.39 42.05 9.03
N ALA A 584 -50.24 40.72 9.07
CA ALA A 584 -50.30 39.97 10.33
C ALA A 584 -49.24 40.40 11.36
N PHE A 585 -48.04 40.77 10.92
CA PHE A 585 -47.01 41.32 11.78
C PHE A 585 -47.29 42.77 12.21
N ASN A 586 -47.78 43.62 11.29
CA ASN A 586 -48.10 45.02 11.59
C ASN A 586 -49.25 45.16 12.59
N ASP A 587 -50.23 44.25 12.54
CA ASP A 587 -51.37 44.22 13.47
C ASP A 587 -50.98 43.67 14.86
N ASN A 588 -49.69 43.35 15.08
CA ASN A 588 -49.16 42.75 16.32
C ASN A 588 -49.83 41.41 16.70
N ASN A 589 -50.42 40.70 15.73
CA ASN A 589 -51.13 39.45 15.98
C ASN A 589 -50.18 38.26 16.22
N VAL A 590 -48.89 38.39 15.92
CA VAL A 590 -47.87 37.35 16.11
C VAL A 590 -47.17 37.52 17.45
N SER A 591 -47.72 36.90 18.50
CA SER A 591 -47.13 36.87 19.84
C SER A 591 -47.29 35.51 20.51
N PHE A 592 -46.37 35.18 21.42
CA PHE A 592 -46.42 33.95 22.23
C PHE A 592 -45.94 34.23 23.65
N ILE A 593 -46.27 33.33 24.58
CA ILE A 593 -45.96 33.48 26.00
C ILE A 593 -44.80 32.55 26.36
N VAL A 594 -43.77 33.09 27.01
CA VAL A 594 -42.64 32.31 27.57
C VAL A 594 -42.83 32.08 29.08
N ARG A 595 -41.96 31.24 29.67
CA ARG A 595 -41.99 30.95 31.12
C ARG A 595 -42.03 32.24 31.94
N GLY A 596 -42.94 32.29 32.93
CA GLY A 596 -43.17 33.47 33.76
C GLY A 596 -44.25 34.43 33.25
N GLY A 597 -45.03 34.04 32.23
CA GLY A 597 -46.17 34.83 31.74
C GLY A 597 -45.79 36.04 30.89
N LEU A 598 -44.52 36.15 30.50
CA LEU A 598 -44.03 37.25 29.67
C LEU A 598 -44.44 37.03 28.21
N GLN A 599 -45.10 38.03 27.64
CA GLN A 599 -45.47 38.03 26.23
C GLN A 599 -44.28 38.47 25.37
N VAL A 600 -43.97 37.66 24.36
CA VAL A 600 -42.97 37.94 23.32
C VAL A 600 -43.71 38.32 22.06
N LEU A 601 -43.39 39.50 21.53
CA LEU A 601 -43.97 40.03 20.30
C LEU A 601 -42.94 39.92 19.17
N VAL A 602 -43.37 39.44 18.01
CA VAL A 602 -42.55 39.33 16.80
C VAL A 602 -42.94 40.45 15.83
N LYS A 603 -41.95 41.22 15.37
CA LYS A 603 -42.15 42.35 14.46
C LYS A 603 -41.30 42.19 13.20
N LEU A 604 -41.67 42.89 12.13
CA LEU A 604 -40.79 43.07 10.99
C LEU A 604 -39.53 43.82 11.43
N ALA A 605 -38.35 43.31 11.09
CA ALA A 605 -37.10 44.01 11.35
C ALA A 605 -36.97 45.19 10.39
N ASP A 606 -36.57 46.35 10.91
CA ASP A 606 -36.33 47.54 10.10
C ASP A 606 -35.04 47.35 9.29
N PRO A 607 -35.05 47.45 7.94
CA PRO A 607 -33.87 47.19 7.11
C PRO A 607 -32.67 48.10 7.43
N ASN A 608 -32.94 49.26 8.05
CA ASN A 608 -31.96 50.25 8.46
C ASN A 608 -31.73 50.30 9.99
N GLY A 609 -32.20 49.29 10.73
CA GLY A 609 -32.04 49.17 12.18
C GLY A 609 -30.63 48.81 12.63
N GLY A 610 -29.61 49.44 12.05
CA GLY A 610 -28.31 49.59 12.69
C GLY A 610 -28.48 50.45 13.95
N VAL A 611 -27.77 50.08 15.00
CA VAL A 611 -27.82 50.65 16.35
C VAL A 611 -27.44 52.13 16.36
N ALA A 612 -28.33 53.03 15.93
CA ALA A 612 -28.25 54.45 16.17
C ALA A 612 -29.60 55.11 15.81
N GLY A 613 -30.50 55.20 16.78
CA GLY A 613 -31.62 56.13 16.67
C GLY A 613 -31.09 57.56 16.45
N PRO A 614 -31.88 58.49 15.86
CA PRO A 614 -31.45 59.87 15.59
C PRO A 614 -30.86 60.60 16.82
N GLY A 615 -31.28 60.21 18.03
CA GLY A 615 -30.73 60.74 19.28
C GLY A 615 -29.29 60.32 19.60
N VAL A 616 -28.83 59.15 19.12
CA VAL A 616 -27.45 58.67 19.33
C VAL A 616 -26.47 59.43 18.44
N TRP A 617 -26.87 59.74 17.20
CA TRP A 617 -26.09 60.60 16.31
C TRP A 617 -25.94 62.02 16.87
N ALA A 618 -27.00 62.58 17.45
CA ALA A 618 -26.94 63.87 18.12
C ALA A 618 -25.96 63.83 19.32
N LEU A 619 -26.01 62.78 20.14
CA LEU A 619 -25.10 62.62 21.29
C LEU A 619 -23.64 62.36 20.87
N ALA A 620 -23.41 61.58 19.82
CA ALA A 620 -22.07 61.35 19.29
C ALA A 620 -21.46 62.63 18.71
N VAL A 621 -22.26 63.44 18.00
CA VAL A 621 -21.84 64.74 17.47
C VAL A 621 -21.56 65.73 18.61
N ILE A 622 -22.41 65.78 19.64
CA ILE A 622 -22.17 66.61 20.83
C ILE A 622 -20.90 66.16 21.56
N PHE A 623 -20.67 64.86 21.69
CA PHE A 623 -19.46 64.32 22.31
C PHE A 623 -18.20 64.66 21.50
N LEU A 624 -18.26 64.57 20.17
CA LEU A 624 -17.15 64.96 19.29
C LEU A 624 -16.86 66.47 19.36
N ILE A 625 -17.89 67.31 19.38
CA ILE A 625 -17.77 68.75 19.56
C ILE A 625 -17.17 69.06 20.95
N SER A 626 -17.58 68.34 21.99
CA SER A 626 -17.04 68.50 23.34
C SER A 626 -15.57 68.10 23.42
N LEU A 627 -15.15 67.03 22.73
CA LEU A 627 -13.75 66.60 22.67
C LEU A 627 -12.88 67.61 21.92
N LEU A 628 -13.38 68.16 20.80
CA LEU A 628 -12.68 69.20 20.05
C LEU A 628 -12.57 70.52 20.83
N ALA A 629 -13.61 70.89 21.57
CA ALA A 629 -13.60 72.06 22.45
C ALA A 629 -12.63 71.86 23.63
N THR A 630 -12.61 70.68 24.24
CA THR A 630 -11.71 70.35 25.36
C THR A 630 -10.26 70.24 24.89
N GLY A 631 -10.00 69.61 23.74
CA GLY A 631 -8.68 69.56 23.11
C GLY A 631 -8.17 70.96 22.74
N SER A 632 -9.04 71.82 22.20
CA SER A 632 -8.69 73.22 21.91
C SER A 632 -8.42 74.02 23.19
N PHE A 633 -9.15 73.76 24.28
CA PHE A 633 -8.92 74.40 25.58
C PHE A 633 -7.59 73.96 26.22
N ILE A 634 -7.25 72.66 26.10
CA ILE A 634 -5.97 72.11 26.58
C ILE A 634 -4.80 72.70 25.77
N LEU A 635 -4.90 72.75 24.44
CA LEU A 635 -3.90 73.39 23.56
C LEU A 635 -3.78 74.89 23.85
N TYR A 636 -4.89 75.58 24.11
CA TYR A 636 -4.90 77.00 24.50
C TYR A 636 -4.21 77.23 25.87
N LYS A 637 -4.40 76.34 26.84
CA LYS A 637 -3.74 76.38 28.15
C LYS A 637 -2.24 76.05 28.06
N PHE A 638 -1.84 75.09 27.22
CA PHE A 638 -0.43 74.75 27.02
C PHE A 638 0.34 75.86 26.28
N LYS A 639 -0.30 76.55 25.33
CA LYS A 639 0.33 77.66 24.59
C LYS A 639 0.59 78.92 25.44
N ARG A 640 -0.01 79.05 26.63
CA ARG A 640 0.18 80.19 27.54
C ARG A 640 1.13 79.93 28.72
N LYS A 641 1.64 78.71 28.91
CA LYS A 641 2.59 78.38 29.99
C LYS A 641 3.88 77.79 29.42
N LEU A 642 4.73 78.64 28.83
CA LEU A 642 6.16 78.35 28.62
C LEU A 642 6.94 79.67 28.39
N PRO A 643 7.69 80.15 29.40
CA PRO A 643 8.90 80.92 29.19
C PRO A 643 10.13 80.02 29.42
N GLY A 644 10.96 79.91 28.37
CA GLY A 644 12.42 79.88 28.41
C GLY A 644 13.21 78.82 29.20
N ARG A 645 14.02 78.05 28.44
CA ARG A 645 15.45 77.72 28.66
C ARG A 645 15.82 76.31 29.17
N ASN A 646 16.46 75.58 28.24
CA ASN A 646 17.64 74.68 28.29
C ASN A 646 18.02 73.97 29.61
N VAL A 647 18.35 72.66 29.52
CA VAL A 647 19.68 72.06 29.78
C VAL A 647 19.64 70.52 29.72
N TYR A 648 20.56 69.98 28.91
CA TYR A 648 21.31 68.70 28.90
C TYR A 648 20.67 67.37 29.39
N ALA A 649 20.71 66.37 28.51
CA ALA A 649 20.96 64.98 28.89
C ALA A 649 22.22 64.47 28.15
N GLN A 650 23.12 63.90 28.94
CA GLN A 650 24.51 63.59 28.68
C GLN A 650 24.63 62.18 28.06
N MET A 651 25.30 62.08 26.90
CA MET A 651 25.73 60.82 26.30
C MET A 651 26.92 60.26 27.10
N HIS A 652 26.84 59.00 27.51
CA HIS A 652 28.00 58.20 27.90
C HIS A 652 28.34 57.23 26.77
N ASN A 653 29.62 57.22 26.41
CA ASN A 653 30.24 56.42 25.37
C ASN A 653 31.41 55.69 26.05
N GLU A 654 31.53 54.38 25.87
CA GLU A 654 32.79 53.66 26.02
C GLU A 654 32.98 52.74 24.81
N LYS A 655 34.09 53.01 24.12
CA LYS A 655 34.71 52.22 23.05
C LYS A 655 35.65 51.18 23.69
N GLU A 656 35.95 50.12 22.95
CA GLU A 656 37.30 49.83 22.39
C GLU A 656 37.13 48.74 21.30
N GLN A 657 37.49 48.96 20.02
CA GLN A 657 38.82 48.91 19.35
C GLN A 657 39.32 47.45 19.21
N GLU A 658 39.73 46.90 18.05
CA GLU A 658 40.64 47.35 16.97
C GLU A 658 40.30 46.63 15.64
N MET A 659 40.19 47.33 14.50
CA MET A 659 41.21 47.55 13.45
C MET A 659 41.86 46.30 12.82
N THR A 660 41.56 46.02 11.54
CA THR A 660 42.50 46.23 10.41
C THR A 660 41.88 45.85 9.05
N SER A 661 42.09 46.74 8.08
CA SER A 661 42.17 46.51 6.62
C SER A 661 43.69 46.65 6.31
N PRO A 662 44.32 46.14 5.21
CA PRO A 662 43.90 46.53 3.86
C PRO A 662 44.31 45.70 2.61
N VAL A 663 43.77 46.15 1.47
CA VAL A 663 44.39 46.24 0.11
C VAL A 663 44.10 45.14 -0.95
N ASN A 664 43.43 45.62 -2.02
CA ASN A 664 43.55 45.37 -3.48
C ASN A 664 43.42 43.96 -4.09
N HIS A 665 42.89 43.73 -5.30
CA HIS A 665 42.69 44.59 -6.49
C HIS A 665 41.58 44.04 -7.41
N SER A 666 40.90 44.98 -8.08
CA SER A 666 40.42 44.99 -9.49
C SER A 666 39.44 43.94 -10.04
N GLU A 667 38.33 44.50 -10.58
CA GLU A 667 37.75 44.27 -11.93
C GLU A 667 37.25 42.83 -12.23
N ASP A 668 36.06 42.55 -12.74
CA ASP A 668 35.32 43.29 -13.75
C ASP A 668 33.86 42.76 -13.89
N THR A 669 32.96 43.64 -14.32
CA THR A 669 31.77 43.42 -15.18
C THR A 669 30.55 42.56 -14.76
N GLN A 670 29.39 43.23 -14.96
CA GLN A 670 28.13 42.76 -15.59
C GLN A 670 26.99 42.13 -14.75
N HIS A 671 25.96 42.97 -14.53
CA HIS A 671 24.54 42.80 -14.92
C HIS A 671 23.75 41.50 -14.62
N ILE A 672 22.65 41.72 -13.87
CA ILE A 672 21.23 41.34 -14.18
C ILE A 672 20.72 39.93 -13.81
N ILE A 673 19.82 39.94 -12.80
CA ILE A 673 18.46 39.33 -12.68
C ILE A 673 18.26 37.79 -12.67
N GLN A 674 17.45 37.36 -11.67
CA GLN A 674 16.50 36.21 -11.54
C GLN A 674 16.77 34.96 -12.40
N GLY A 675 16.85 33.73 -11.87
CA GLY A 675 15.89 33.08 -10.98
C GLY A 675 14.98 32.16 -11.83
N GLU A 676 15.17 30.85 -11.72
CA GLU A 676 14.23 29.71 -11.97
C GLU A 676 15.08 28.41 -11.99
N GLU A 677 14.80 27.46 -11.09
CA GLU A 677 13.91 26.29 -11.27
C GLU A 677 14.68 25.10 -11.89
N PHE A 678 14.79 24.02 -11.12
CA PHE A 678 15.31 22.73 -11.56
C PHE A 678 14.29 21.65 -11.22
N ILE A 679 13.96 20.87 -12.25
CA ILE A 679 13.22 19.61 -12.24
C ILE A 679 14.17 18.51 -11.75
N ASP A 680 13.66 17.51 -11.03
CA ASP A 680 13.92 16.10 -11.36
C ASP A 680 12.90 15.16 -10.70
N ASP A 681 12.45 14.21 -11.53
CA ASP A 681 11.63 13.04 -11.24
C ASP A 681 12.38 12.02 -10.35
N ASP A 682 11.66 11.29 -9.47
CA ASP A 682 11.74 9.83 -9.42
C ASP A 682 10.81 9.15 -8.38
N LEU A 683 10.11 8.10 -8.88
CA LEU A 683 9.95 6.73 -8.35
C LEU A 683 8.83 6.28 -7.36
N ASP A 684 8.42 5.03 -7.64
CA ASP A 684 7.23 4.22 -7.31
C ASP A 684 7.04 3.61 -5.88
N SER A 685 5.75 3.44 -5.51
CA SER A 685 5.07 2.26 -4.87
C SER A 685 5.47 1.80 -3.42
N GLN A 686 4.67 1.16 -2.52
CA GLN A 686 3.41 0.39 -2.56
C GLN A 686 2.88 0.06 -1.12
N THR A 687 1.53 -0.06 -0.94
CA THR A 687 0.72 -0.91 0.02
C THR A 687 0.71 -0.64 1.55
N LEU A 688 -0.35 -0.84 2.35
CA LEU A 688 -1.40 -1.89 2.39
C LEU A 688 -2.68 -1.40 3.13
N GLY A 689 -3.86 -1.76 2.63
CA GLY A 689 -5.17 -1.53 3.27
C GLY A 689 -5.91 -2.85 3.49
N ASN A 690 -6.45 -3.00 4.69
CA ASN A 690 -7.07 -4.17 5.29
C ASN A 690 -8.61 -4.06 5.17
N HIS A 691 -9.33 -5.09 4.72
CA HIS A 691 -10.79 -5.15 4.89
C HIS A 691 -11.33 -6.59 5.01
N SER A 692 -11.96 -6.84 6.16
CA SER A 692 -13.13 -7.71 6.38
C SER A 692 -14.27 -7.31 5.41
N GLY A 693 -15.23 -8.12 4.98
CA GLY A 693 -15.69 -9.46 5.28
C GLY A 693 -17.19 -9.48 4.96
N VAL A 694 -17.66 -10.34 4.05
CA VAL A 694 -19.10 -10.62 3.86
C VAL A 694 -19.29 -12.11 3.60
N VAL A 695 -20.18 -12.69 4.41
CA VAL A 695 -20.59 -14.10 4.45
C VAL A 695 -21.73 -14.32 3.45
N LEU A 696 -21.64 -15.37 2.63
CA LEU A 696 -22.80 -16.06 2.04
C LEU A 696 -22.55 -17.57 2.11
N SER A 697 -23.38 -18.26 2.89
CA SER A 697 -23.40 -19.72 3.04
C SER A 697 -24.15 -20.38 1.88
N ILE A 698 -23.65 -21.50 1.35
CA ILE A 698 -24.48 -22.58 0.79
C ILE A 698 -23.88 -23.93 1.16
N ASN A 699 -24.72 -24.78 1.76
CA ASN A 699 -24.47 -26.15 2.21
C ASN A 699 -23.99 -27.12 1.10
N SER A 700 -23.15 -28.09 1.46
CA SER A 700 -23.27 -29.44 0.90
C SER A 700 -22.97 -30.50 1.96
N ARG A 701 -23.80 -31.55 1.90
CA ARG A 701 -24.03 -32.59 2.90
C ARG A 701 -22.90 -33.62 3.00
N GLU A 702 -22.86 -34.24 4.16
CA GLU A 702 -22.15 -35.46 4.55
C GLU A 702 -22.18 -36.59 3.51
N LEU A 703 -21.09 -37.36 3.43
CA LEU A 703 -21.20 -38.81 3.32
C LEU A 703 -20.07 -39.49 4.12
N HIS A 704 -20.48 -40.46 4.92
CA HIS A 704 -19.74 -41.23 5.91
C HIS A 704 -18.91 -42.38 5.32
N SER A 705 -17.81 -42.72 6.02
CA SER A 705 -17.31 -44.08 6.34
C SER A 705 -16.68 -44.92 5.21
N TYR A 706 -15.73 -45.87 5.40
CA TYR A 706 -15.32 -46.73 6.52
C TYR A 706 -13.89 -47.30 6.30
N LEU A 707 -13.13 -47.39 7.41
CA LEU A 707 -12.23 -48.47 7.91
C LEU A 707 -11.06 -49.11 7.09
N THR A 708 -9.92 -49.15 7.82
CA THR A 708 -8.89 -50.22 7.98
C THR A 708 -8.04 -50.62 6.78
N SER A 709 -6.71 -50.81 6.87
CA SER A 709 -5.82 -51.16 8.00
C SER A 709 -4.43 -50.54 7.81
#